data_AF-S8E368-F1
#
_entry.id   AF-S8E368-F1
#
_cell.length_a   1.000
_cell.length_b   1.000
_cell.length_c   1.000
_cell.angle_alpha   90.00
_cell.angle_beta   90.00
_cell.angle_gamma   90.00
#
_symmetry.space_group_name_H-M   'P 1'
#
loop_
_entity.id
_entity.type
_entity.pdbx_description
1 polymer ?
#
loop_
_entity_poly.entity_id
_entity_poly.type
_entity_poly.pdbx_seq_one_letter_code
_entity_poly.pdbx_strand_id
1 'polypeptide(L)'
;NHNAEMQGSTIVFNSKPILAQLDANNCCYGRKDCAKTSLFSFEFNRVRSRKTVTLCSPHKGRTGGLRLGGIKNKWRSYSSQPYESVSRAKCQDKCRRVSCFRSHHRKQNIDLNKFKSKFFVDKSAFHPLKLNLDNVHIGPVRIPCATAGPDEPHAASTAWPDGVIEKEVPDLLDLESFLKTETPSHPKLHRGELKNGLRYLILPNKIPPNRFEAHMEVHVGSIDEEDDEQGIAHMIEHVAFLGSKKREKLLGTGARSNAYTDFHHTVFHIHSPTSTKDSEGDLLPVALDALNEIAFHPKFLASRVEKERRAILSELQMMNTIEYRVDCQLLQHLHSENKLSQRFPIGLEEQIKKWDADKIRKFHERWYFPANATLYIVGDIDDIPNTVKHIEHVFGQTFTENEAPIPPAPSPFGAMANFLVPKLPVGLSNSLSSEKSSASVEQSKNLRKERHAVRPPVRHDWSVPGSYTTPKLPQIFQHELLQNFSINMFCKIPVRKVGTYGDLRKVLMKRIFLSALHFRINTRYQSSNPPFTSVELDHSDSGREGCTVTTLTMTAEPHNWRDAIKVAVREVRRLKEFGVTKGELARYLDALLKDSEQLAAMMDNISSVDNLDFIMESDALGHTVMDQQQGHESLLSVAGTVTLEEVNSVGAEVLEFISDYGKPSAPPPAAIVACVPKKVHADGVGETDFKIQPEDILAAIEDGLKEPIEAEPELEIPKALISSEQLLELQSQRTPHMIALDKEKKMLKIYDEDTGIVQLCLSNGIPVNYKISKNETNSGVMRLIVGGGRAAECPEAKGAVIVGVRTLSEGGRVGSFSREQVELFCVNNLINCSLESTEEFICMEFRFTLKDNGMRAAFQLLHMVLEHSVWLDEAFDRAKQLYMSYYRSIPKSLERSTAHKLMLAMLDGDERFVEPTPNSLHHLTLRRVKDAVMNQFVSGNMEVSIVGDFSKEDIESCVLEYLGTVTEKYFSDNDPRSYSPITFRPYTVDLQHQEVFLKDTDERACAYIAGPAPNRWGFDSDGKNLLESVIDSSISSGDISMMSEIGDLADEENQEKLRSHPLFFAITMGLLQEIINS
;
A
#
# COMPACT_ATOMS: atom_id res chain seq x y z
N ASN A 1 5.96 4.86 5.97
CA ASN A 1 6.13 5.13 4.52
C ASN A 1 6.78 3.94 3.85
N HIS A 2 5.96 3.12 3.19
CA HIS A 2 6.24 2.43 1.91
C HIS A 2 5.05 1.49 1.62
N ASN A 3 3.85 2.07 1.59
CA ASN A 3 2.81 1.57 0.68
C ASN A 3 3.00 2.34 -0.62
N ALA A 4 3.89 1.85 -1.48
CA ALA A 4 3.73 2.06 -2.91
C ALA A 4 2.78 0.95 -3.39
N GLU A 5 1.49 1.14 -3.15
CA GLU A 5 0.47 0.39 -3.89
C GLU A 5 0.65 0.74 -5.36
N MET A 6 1.00 -0.24 -6.19
CA MET A 6 0.58 -0.13 -7.59
C MET A 6 -0.94 -0.11 -7.58
N GLN A 7 -1.50 1.03 -7.98
CA GLN A 7 -2.92 1.17 -8.24
C GLN A 7 -3.25 0.26 -9.44
N GLY A 8 -3.61 -0.99 -9.16
CA GLY A 8 -4.39 -1.81 -10.09
C GLY A 8 -5.78 -1.19 -10.18
N SER A 9 -6.15 -0.72 -11.36
CA SER A 9 -7.26 0.23 -11.50
C SER A 9 -8.56 -0.40 -12.04
N THR A 10 -9.61 0.42 -12.00
CA THR A 10 -10.94 0.28 -12.66
C THR A 10 -11.88 -0.85 -12.16
N ILE A 11 -13.23 -0.69 -12.10
CA ILE A 11 -14.12 0.41 -12.59
C ILE A 11 -15.25 0.77 -11.61
N VAL A 12 -14.94 1.33 -10.45
CA VAL A 12 -15.76 2.40 -9.85
C VAL A 12 -14.72 3.39 -9.36
N PHE A 13 -14.68 4.56 -9.99
CA PHE A 13 -13.52 5.46 -9.94
C PHE A 13 -13.46 6.23 -8.62
N ASN A 14 -13.04 5.56 -7.54
CA ASN A 14 -12.67 6.22 -6.30
C ASN A 14 -11.37 7.03 -6.46
N SER A 15 -11.26 8.09 -5.67
CA SER A 15 -10.34 9.20 -5.88
C SER A 15 -8.90 8.91 -5.46
N LYS A 16 -8.07 8.50 -6.41
CA LYS A 16 -6.65 8.87 -6.44
C LYS A 16 -6.29 9.39 -7.84
N PRO A 17 -5.80 10.64 -7.99
CA PRO A 17 -5.17 11.06 -9.24
C PRO A 17 -3.83 10.34 -9.42
N ILE A 18 -3.38 10.16 -10.67
CA ILE A 18 -2.09 9.53 -11.05
C ILE A 18 -0.92 10.52 -10.84
N LEU A 19 -1.04 11.41 -9.86
CA LEU A 19 -0.10 12.46 -9.51
C LEU A 19 0.09 12.44 -7.98
N ALA A 20 1.31 12.77 -7.54
CA ALA A 20 1.83 12.63 -6.17
C ALA A 20 2.12 11.19 -5.67
N GLN A 21 3.39 10.79 -5.81
CA GLN A 21 4.29 10.85 -4.64
C GLN A 21 5.77 10.93 -5.06
N LEU A 22 6.31 12.16 -5.07
CA LEU A 22 7.73 12.41 -4.83
C LEU A 22 7.96 12.49 -3.31
N ASP A 23 7.59 11.43 -2.57
CA ASP A 23 7.71 11.40 -1.10
C ASP A 23 8.04 10.01 -0.53
N ALA A 24 9.05 9.38 -1.14
CA ALA A 24 9.64 8.15 -0.63
C ALA A 24 10.66 8.45 0.48
N ASN A 25 10.39 7.95 1.69
CA ASN A 25 11.38 7.89 2.76
C ASN A 25 11.14 6.65 3.64
N ASN A 26 11.86 5.57 3.37
CA ASN A 26 12.32 4.59 4.35
C ASN A 26 13.42 3.69 3.75
N CYS A 27 14.65 3.93 4.21
CA CYS A 27 15.85 3.15 3.89
C CYS A 27 15.77 1.71 4.48
N CYS A 28 16.58 0.77 3.97
CA CYS A 28 16.33 -0.66 4.02
C CYS A 28 16.83 -1.38 5.30
N TYR A 29 16.00 -2.27 5.86
CA TYR A 29 16.44 -3.58 6.35
C TYR A 29 15.46 -4.65 5.87
N GLY A 30 15.94 -5.64 5.12
CA GLY A 30 15.08 -6.49 4.31
C GLY A 30 14.64 -7.81 4.96
N ARG A 31 13.35 -8.15 4.80
CA ARG A 31 12.96 -9.52 4.41
C ARG A 31 11.65 -9.52 3.61
N LYS A 32 11.56 -10.46 2.65
CA LYS A 32 10.31 -10.84 1.98
C LYS A 32 9.46 -11.72 2.90
N ASP A 33 8.19 -11.40 3.10
CA ASP A 33 7.06 -12.22 2.65
C ASP A 33 5.69 -11.59 3.05
N CYS A 34 4.67 -11.93 2.27
CA CYS A 34 3.25 -11.55 2.27
C CYS A 34 2.62 -10.69 3.42
N ALA A 35 2.15 -9.49 3.06
CA ALA A 35 0.93 -8.83 3.58
C ALA A 35 0.37 -7.95 2.43
N LYS A 36 -0.86 -8.14 1.92
CA LYS A 36 -2.19 -7.84 2.50
C LYS A 36 -2.46 -6.33 2.65
N THR A 37 -3.29 -5.80 1.76
CA THR A 37 -4.11 -4.60 1.97
C THR A 37 -4.89 -4.76 3.28
N SER A 38 -5.14 -3.66 4.00
CA SER A 38 -5.70 -3.69 5.36
C SER A 38 -7.21 -3.96 5.42
N LEU A 39 -7.61 -5.12 4.90
CA LEU A 39 -8.58 -5.98 5.56
C LEU A 39 -8.06 -6.17 7.00
N PHE A 40 -8.74 -5.64 8.03
CA PHE A 40 -8.33 -5.70 9.44
C PHE A 40 -8.34 -7.14 9.96
N SER A 41 -7.30 -7.89 9.64
CA SER A 41 -7.37 -9.35 9.68
C SER A 41 -6.05 -9.96 10.13
N PHE A 42 -6.02 -10.37 11.40
CA PHE A 42 -4.78 -10.81 12.06
C PHE A 42 -4.62 -12.34 12.09
N GLU A 43 -3.53 -12.81 11.49
CA GLU A 43 -3.17 -14.22 11.45
C GLU A 43 -2.58 -14.72 12.77
N PHE A 44 -3.32 -15.59 13.47
CA PHE A 44 -2.76 -16.47 14.49
C PHE A 44 -2.67 -17.90 13.96
N ASN A 45 -1.44 -18.45 13.92
CA ASN A 45 -1.18 -19.85 13.63
C ASN A 45 -0.15 -20.43 14.63
N ARG A 46 -0.58 -21.34 15.51
CA ARG A 46 0.37 -22.17 16.28
C ARG A 46 -0.19 -23.55 16.62
N VAL A 47 0.40 -24.57 16.00
CA VAL A 47 0.11 -26.00 16.24
C VAL A 47 0.90 -26.51 17.46
N ARG A 48 0.37 -27.50 18.19
CA ARG A 48 1.02 -28.06 19.40
C ARG A 48 0.67 -29.54 19.68
N SER A 49 1.68 -30.41 19.75
CA SER A 49 1.62 -31.79 20.31
C SER A 49 3.07 -32.22 20.67
N ARG A 50 3.48 -32.56 21.92
CA ARG A 50 3.18 -33.75 22.78
C ARG A 50 3.66 -35.09 22.14
N LYS A 51 4.43 -35.99 22.80
CA LYS A 51 4.34 -36.51 24.20
C LYS A 51 5.66 -37.10 24.82
N THR A 52 5.76 -37.00 26.16
CA THR A 52 6.35 -37.89 27.23
C THR A 52 7.43 -38.97 27.02
N VAL A 53 8.48 -38.95 27.88
CA VAL A 53 9.09 -40.11 28.63
C VAL A 53 9.49 -39.63 30.06
N THR A 54 9.78 -40.54 31.01
CA THR A 54 9.74 -40.35 32.49
C THR A 54 11.08 -40.61 33.23
N LEU A 55 11.21 -40.08 34.48
CA LEU A 55 12.13 -40.49 35.59
C LEU A 55 13.66 -40.27 35.39
N CYS A 56 14.40 -39.58 36.27
CA CYS A 56 14.65 -39.90 37.69
C CYS A 56 15.31 -38.74 38.48
N SER A 57 15.26 -38.79 39.83
CA SER A 57 15.95 -37.87 40.76
C SER A 57 17.30 -38.47 41.22
N PRO A 58 18.35 -37.67 41.52
CA PRO A 58 18.52 -36.99 42.84
C PRO A 58 19.18 -35.56 42.71
N HIS A 59 19.40 -34.71 43.73
CA HIS A 59 19.21 -34.78 45.18
C HIS A 59 19.07 -33.38 45.89
N LYS A 60 19.12 -33.41 47.24
CA LYS A 60 19.29 -32.34 48.27
C LYS A 60 20.28 -31.20 47.90
N GLY A 61 20.19 -29.96 48.42
CA GLY A 61 19.29 -29.35 49.42
C GLY A 61 19.94 -28.16 50.17
N ARG A 62 19.23 -27.56 51.15
CA ARG A 62 19.54 -26.34 51.96
C ARG A 62 19.22 -25.00 51.25
N THR A 63 18.28 -24.15 51.68
CA THR A 63 17.96 -23.51 52.99
C THR A 63 18.92 -22.40 53.42
N GLY A 64 18.42 -21.16 53.54
CA GLY A 64 19.12 -20.07 54.21
C GLY A 64 18.67 -18.68 53.75
N GLY A 65 17.53 -18.20 54.24
CA GLY A 65 17.16 -16.78 54.10
C GLY A 65 17.44 -16.02 55.39
N LEU A 66 17.65 -14.69 55.30
CA LEU A 66 17.21 -13.72 56.31
C LEU A 66 17.26 -12.29 55.78
N ARG A 67 16.62 -11.39 56.53
CA ARG A 67 16.15 -10.06 56.08
C ARG A 67 17.02 -8.90 56.62
N LEU A 68 16.65 -7.70 56.14
CA LEU A 68 16.63 -6.41 56.84
C LEU A 68 17.95 -5.65 57.04
N GLY A 69 17.88 -4.34 56.80
CA GLY A 69 18.92 -3.38 57.20
C GLY A 69 19.10 -2.20 56.25
N GLY A 70 18.07 -1.36 56.05
CA GLY A 70 18.26 -0.09 55.33
C GLY A 70 18.76 1.02 56.27
N ILE A 71 19.38 2.08 55.72
CA ILE A 71 19.37 3.44 56.26
C ILE A 71 19.73 4.44 55.15
N LYS A 72 19.04 5.59 55.15
CA LYS A 72 19.26 6.73 54.23
C LYS A 72 20.46 7.57 54.70
N ASN A 73 21.18 8.25 53.79
CA ASN A 73 21.07 9.71 53.65
C ASN A 73 22.11 10.41 52.73
N LYS A 74 21.60 11.43 52.02
CA LYS A 74 22.20 12.75 51.71
C LYS A 74 23.52 12.84 50.93
N TRP A 75 23.37 13.06 49.62
CA TRP A 75 23.65 14.35 48.95
C TRP A 75 24.62 15.34 49.66
N ARG A 76 25.68 15.74 48.93
CA ARG A 76 25.96 17.16 48.68
C ARG A 76 26.77 17.40 47.40
N SER A 77 26.37 18.43 46.68
CA SER A 77 26.98 19.01 45.48
C SER A 77 28.18 19.93 45.83
N TYR A 78 29.16 20.06 44.94
CA TYR A 78 29.25 21.22 44.01
C TYR A 78 30.48 21.16 43.06
N SER A 79 30.31 21.87 41.94
CA SER A 79 31.22 22.22 40.83
C SER A 79 32.68 22.57 41.13
N SER A 80 33.58 22.34 40.16
CA SER A 80 34.23 23.42 39.37
C SER A 80 35.15 22.91 38.24
N GLN A 81 34.96 23.43 37.02
CA GLN A 81 35.94 23.48 35.90
C GLN A 81 37.07 24.49 36.18
N PRO A 82 38.01 24.78 35.24
CA PRO A 82 38.86 23.93 34.38
C PRO A 82 40.35 24.31 34.54
N TYR A 83 41.29 23.80 33.72
CA TYR A 83 42.28 24.62 32.97
C TYR A 83 43.15 23.80 31.98
N GLU A 84 43.83 24.55 31.11
CA GLU A 84 44.37 24.27 29.78
C GLU A 84 45.54 23.26 29.60
N SER A 85 45.72 22.96 28.32
CA SER A 85 46.84 22.30 27.62
C SER A 85 48.26 22.78 27.92
N VAL A 86 49.22 21.84 27.85
CA VAL A 86 50.60 22.09 27.37
C VAL A 86 51.02 20.96 26.42
N SER A 87 51.85 21.30 25.43
CA SER A 87 52.30 20.41 24.35
C SER A 87 53.80 20.04 24.46
N ARG A 88 54.25 19.19 23.52
CA ARG A 88 55.65 18.87 23.10
C ARG A 88 56.42 17.70 23.77
N ALA A 89 56.64 16.71 22.90
CA ALA A 89 57.97 16.28 22.39
C ALA A 89 58.67 15.05 23.00
N LYS A 90 58.69 13.99 22.16
CA LYS A 90 59.83 13.14 21.76
C LYS A 90 61.00 12.94 22.75
N CYS A 91 61.27 11.68 23.07
CA CYS A 91 62.62 11.13 23.02
C CYS A 91 62.64 9.70 22.46
N GLN A 92 63.75 9.34 21.82
CA GLN A 92 64.05 8.02 21.26
C GLN A 92 65.02 7.29 22.21
N ASP A 93 64.88 5.97 22.38
CA ASP A 93 65.90 5.01 21.92
C ASP A 93 65.43 3.56 22.11
N LYS A 94 65.36 2.78 21.03
CA LYS A 94 66.36 1.78 20.60
C LYS A 94 66.62 0.63 21.58
N CYS A 95 66.17 -0.55 21.18
CA CYS A 95 67.06 -1.71 21.16
C CYS A 95 66.88 -2.54 19.88
N ARG A 96 67.97 -3.11 19.36
CA ARG A 96 68.07 -3.84 18.08
C ARG A 96 68.37 -5.32 18.31
N ARG A 97 67.84 -6.19 17.45
CA ARG A 97 68.50 -7.36 16.78
C ARG A 97 67.54 -7.79 15.63
N VAL A 98 67.86 -7.74 14.32
CA VAL A 98 68.96 -8.37 13.53
C VAL A 98 68.76 -9.89 13.40
N SER A 99 68.64 -10.54 12.22
CA SER A 99 68.54 -10.06 10.81
C SER A 99 68.32 -11.21 9.78
N CYS A 100 67.77 -10.88 8.59
CA CYS A 100 67.92 -11.60 7.29
C CYS A 100 67.22 -12.99 7.14
N PHE A 101 66.81 -13.48 5.95
CA PHE A 101 67.18 -13.13 4.55
C PHE A 101 66.06 -13.41 3.51
N ARG A 102 66.04 -12.59 2.44
CA ARG A 102 65.67 -12.89 1.02
C ARG A 102 64.21 -13.08 0.56
N SER A 103 63.97 -12.46 -0.59
CA SER A 103 62.80 -12.47 -1.47
C SER A 103 62.65 -13.75 -2.30
N HIS A 104 61.41 -14.09 -2.69
CA HIS A 104 61.14 -14.66 -4.01
C HIS A 104 59.77 -14.24 -4.55
N HIS A 105 59.73 -13.76 -5.80
CA HIS A 105 58.49 -13.70 -6.57
C HIS A 105 57.95 -15.11 -6.81
N ARG A 106 56.63 -15.29 -6.68
CA ARG A 106 55.91 -16.33 -7.42
C ARG A 106 54.48 -15.88 -7.75
N LYS A 107 54.21 -15.70 -9.04
CA LYS A 107 52.83 -15.77 -9.57
C LYS A 107 52.37 -17.23 -9.42
N GLN A 108 51.15 -17.46 -8.95
CA GLN A 108 50.43 -18.69 -9.21
C GLN A 108 49.00 -18.33 -9.64
N ASN A 109 48.63 -18.81 -10.83
CA ASN A 109 47.25 -18.84 -11.28
C ASN A 109 46.49 -19.85 -10.41
N ILE A 110 45.19 -19.62 -10.23
CA ILE A 110 44.25 -20.65 -9.77
C ILE A 110 43.24 -20.85 -10.90
N ASP A 111 43.25 -22.04 -11.48
CA ASP A 111 42.31 -22.45 -12.52
C ASP A 111 40.90 -22.66 -11.95
N LEU A 112 39.90 -22.04 -12.56
CA LEU A 112 38.48 -22.36 -12.33
C LEU A 112 38.12 -23.64 -13.09
N ASN A 113 38.14 -24.77 -12.37
CA ASN A 113 37.81 -26.06 -12.96
C ASN A 113 36.30 -26.26 -13.08
N LYS A 114 35.86 -26.66 -14.28
CA LYS A 114 34.44 -26.85 -14.64
C LYS A 114 33.81 -28.00 -13.87
N PHE A 115 32.70 -27.75 -13.17
CA PHE A 115 31.75 -28.81 -12.82
C PHE A 115 30.66 -28.92 -13.89
N LYS A 116 30.54 -30.12 -14.47
CA LYS A 116 29.36 -30.58 -15.21
C LYS A 116 28.64 -31.59 -14.33
N SER A 117 27.33 -31.49 -14.20
CA SER A 117 26.47 -32.63 -13.90
C SER A 117 25.66 -33.00 -15.16
N LYS A 118 25.28 -34.27 -15.26
CA LYS A 118 24.54 -34.84 -16.39
C LYS A 118 23.22 -35.42 -15.89
N PHE A 119 22.15 -35.13 -16.66
CA PHE A 119 21.00 -35.99 -16.94
C PHE A 119 20.38 -36.86 -15.82
N PHE A 120 19.07 -36.72 -15.68
CA PHE A 120 18.20 -37.87 -15.95
C PHE A 120 17.23 -37.55 -17.09
N VAL A 121 16.82 -38.59 -17.81
CA VAL A 121 15.93 -38.55 -18.98
C VAL A 121 14.68 -39.34 -18.62
N ASP A 122 13.51 -38.86 -19.03
CA ASP A 122 12.42 -39.78 -19.39
C ASP A 122 11.87 -39.45 -20.78
N LYS A 123 11.30 -40.46 -21.45
CA LYS A 123 10.94 -40.44 -22.87
C LYS A 123 9.46 -40.77 -23.06
N SER A 124 8.76 -39.89 -23.74
CA SER A 124 7.64 -40.29 -24.60
C SER A 124 7.62 -39.45 -25.87
N ALA A 125 8.16 -40.01 -26.96
CA ALA A 125 8.10 -39.41 -28.27
C ALA A 125 7.01 -40.09 -29.12
N PHE A 126 6.28 -39.30 -29.90
CA PHE A 126 5.64 -39.80 -31.12
C PHE A 126 5.96 -38.87 -32.30
N HIS A 127 6.24 -39.48 -33.45
CA HIS A 127 6.85 -38.84 -34.61
C HIS A 127 5.81 -38.14 -35.53
N PRO A 128 6.26 -37.16 -36.35
CA PRO A 128 5.40 -36.43 -37.28
C PRO A 128 5.19 -37.20 -38.58
N LEU A 129 4.09 -36.88 -39.29
CA LEU A 129 3.86 -37.30 -40.67
C LEU A 129 3.69 -36.08 -41.59
N LYS A 130 4.55 -36.01 -42.61
CA LYS A 130 4.33 -35.18 -43.80
C LYS A 130 3.11 -35.71 -44.56
N LEU A 131 2.39 -34.83 -45.28
CA LEU A 131 1.97 -35.09 -46.66
C LEU A 131 1.41 -33.82 -47.35
N ASN A 132 2.05 -33.51 -48.49
CA ASN A 132 1.57 -32.89 -49.73
C ASN A 132 0.78 -31.57 -49.79
N LEU A 133 1.25 -30.73 -50.73
CA LEU A 133 0.46 -29.73 -51.45
C LEU A 133 -0.60 -30.40 -52.34
N ASP A 134 -1.67 -29.67 -52.68
CA ASP A 134 -1.90 -29.29 -54.09
C ASP A 134 -3.08 -28.30 -54.27
N ASN A 135 -2.87 -27.30 -55.15
CA ASN A 135 -3.88 -26.64 -56.02
C ASN A 135 -5.00 -25.74 -55.39
N VAL A 136 -5.42 -24.59 -55.98
CA VAL A 136 -4.92 -23.81 -57.14
C VAL A 136 -5.54 -22.38 -57.17
N HIS A 137 -4.79 -21.40 -57.72
CA HIS A 137 -5.17 -20.06 -58.27
C HIS A 137 -6.09 -19.11 -57.46
N ILE A 138 -5.78 -17.80 -57.38
CA ILE A 138 -5.87 -16.80 -58.48
C ILE A 138 -4.71 -15.79 -58.42
N GLY A 139 -4.29 -15.28 -59.58
CA GLY A 139 -3.26 -14.22 -59.73
C GLY A 139 -3.85 -12.83 -60.05
N PRO A 140 -3.15 -11.99 -60.83
CA PRO A 140 -2.16 -11.08 -60.22
C PRO A 140 -2.21 -9.64 -60.78
N VAL A 141 -1.77 -8.64 -60.00
CA VAL A 141 -1.32 -7.34 -60.55
C VAL A 141 -0.03 -6.88 -59.86
N ARG A 142 0.87 -6.30 -60.65
CA ARG A 142 2.26 -5.97 -60.27
C ARG A 142 2.42 -4.57 -59.70
N ILE A 143 3.33 -4.44 -58.75
CA ILE A 143 4.05 -3.20 -58.44
C ILE A 143 5.23 -3.06 -59.43
N PRO A 144 5.50 -1.85 -59.95
CA PRO A 144 6.84 -1.41 -60.31
C PRO A 144 7.28 -0.14 -59.54
N CYS A 145 8.59 0.08 -59.50
CA CYS A 145 9.28 0.95 -58.54
C CYS A 145 9.88 2.22 -59.20
N ALA A 146 10.56 3.05 -58.38
CA ALA A 146 11.48 4.18 -58.72
C ALA A 146 10.83 5.59 -58.80
N THR A 147 11.43 6.71 -58.36
CA THR A 147 12.71 6.97 -57.62
C THR A 147 12.77 8.43 -57.13
N ALA A 148 13.60 8.70 -56.12
CA ALA A 148 14.19 10.01 -55.73
C ALA A 148 13.28 11.10 -55.09
N GLY A 149 13.82 11.78 -54.06
CA GLY A 149 13.27 12.98 -53.41
C GLY A 149 13.81 14.28 -54.03
N PRO A 150 13.96 15.41 -53.28
CA PRO A 150 14.04 15.56 -51.81
C PRO A 150 13.18 16.69 -51.19
N ASP A 151 13.49 17.01 -49.93
CA ASP A 151 13.24 18.26 -49.17
C ASP A 151 11.95 18.46 -48.31
N GLU A 152 12.23 18.81 -47.03
CA GLU A 152 11.43 19.47 -45.97
C GLU A 152 10.12 18.87 -45.42
N PRO A 153 10.08 18.50 -44.11
CA PRO A 153 8.86 18.32 -43.33
C PRO A 153 8.59 19.52 -42.41
N HIS A 154 7.71 20.44 -42.83
CA HIS A 154 7.16 21.47 -41.95
C HIS A 154 5.80 21.07 -41.36
N ALA A 155 5.57 21.47 -40.11
CA ALA A 155 4.29 21.43 -39.38
C ALA A 155 3.61 20.06 -39.16
N ALA A 156 4.04 19.34 -38.12
CA ALA A 156 3.19 18.35 -37.45
C ALA A 156 2.02 19.05 -36.73
N SER A 157 0.90 19.15 -37.45
CA SER A 157 -0.35 19.83 -37.11
C SER A 157 -0.88 19.55 -35.70
N THR A 158 -1.65 20.48 -35.15
CA THR A 158 -2.54 20.29 -34.00
C THR A 158 -3.92 19.74 -34.39
N ALA A 159 -4.08 19.28 -35.64
CA ALA A 159 -5.24 18.53 -36.07
C ALA A 159 -5.20 17.11 -35.50
N TRP A 160 -6.36 16.68 -35.03
CA TRP A 160 -6.67 15.29 -34.74
C TRP A 160 -6.55 14.46 -36.03
N PRO A 161 -6.35 13.13 -35.96
CA PRO A 161 -6.70 12.30 -37.10
C PRO A 161 -8.23 12.42 -37.34
N ASP A 162 -8.61 13.00 -38.48
CA ASP A 162 -10.00 13.25 -38.93
C ASP A 162 -10.77 11.95 -39.27
N GLY A 163 -10.74 10.97 -38.36
CA GLY A 163 -11.35 9.64 -38.54
C GLY A 163 -12.12 9.10 -37.34
N VAL A 164 -12.15 9.81 -36.21
CA VAL A 164 -12.84 9.35 -34.97
C VAL A 164 -13.85 10.37 -34.43
N ILE A 165 -13.85 11.63 -34.89
CA ILE A 165 -14.81 12.68 -34.48
C ILE A 165 -15.59 13.22 -35.69
N GLU A 166 -16.23 12.31 -36.41
CA GLU A 166 -17.50 12.57 -37.13
C GLU A 166 -18.52 11.47 -36.76
N LYS A 167 -18.69 11.22 -35.45
CA LYS A 167 -20.03 10.89 -34.96
C LYS A 167 -20.74 12.20 -34.76
N GLU A 168 -21.85 12.39 -35.48
CA GLU A 168 -22.75 13.53 -35.28
C GLU A 168 -23.02 13.70 -33.78
N VAL A 169 -22.85 14.91 -33.25
CA VAL A 169 -23.31 15.21 -31.89
C VAL A 169 -24.80 14.90 -31.89
N PRO A 170 -25.29 13.94 -31.06
CA PRO A 170 -26.68 13.55 -31.12
C PRO A 170 -27.57 14.78 -30.92
N ASP A 171 -28.68 14.83 -31.66
CA ASP A 171 -29.71 15.86 -31.46
C ASP A 171 -30.04 15.95 -29.96
N LEU A 172 -30.33 17.14 -29.42
CA LEU A 172 -30.40 17.32 -27.95
C LEU A 172 -31.33 16.31 -27.24
N LEU A 173 -32.40 15.91 -27.94
CA LEU A 173 -33.37 14.89 -27.51
C LEU A 173 -32.81 13.46 -27.52
N ASP A 174 -31.92 13.15 -28.45
CA ASP A 174 -31.24 11.85 -28.58
C ASP A 174 -30.16 11.71 -27.51
N LEU A 175 -29.37 12.76 -27.25
CA LEU A 175 -28.39 12.79 -26.15
C LEU A 175 -29.06 12.58 -24.79
N GLU A 176 -30.18 13.27 -24.51
CA GLU A 176 -30.96 13.06 -23.29
C GLU A 176 -31.51 11.64 -23.15
N SER A 177 -31.73 10.92 -24.26
CA SER A 177 -32.18 9.53 -24.25
C SER A 177 -31.01 8.59 -23.97
N PHE A 178 -29.86 8.79 -24.62
CA PHE A 178 -28.62 8.06 -24.40
C PHE A 178 -28.16 8.14 -22.94
N LEU A 179 -28.14 9.33 -22.34
CA LEU A 179 -27.70 9.52 -20.95
C LEU A 179 -28.63 8.87 -19.92
N LYS A 180 -29.87 8.52 -20.28
CA LYS A 180 -30.80 7.76 -19.42
C LYS A 180 -30.68 6.24 -19.60
N THR A 181 -29.91 5.77 -20.59
CA THR A 181 -29.66 4.34 -20.82
C THR A 181 -28.78 3.77 -19.71
N GLU A 182 -29.10 2.54 -19.29
CA GLU A 182 -28.31 1.79 -18.30
C GLU A 182 -26.93 1.41 -18.84
N THR A 183 -25.94 1.42 -17.95
CA THR A 183 -24.59 0.91 -18.21
C THR A 183 -24.60 -0.62 -18.32
N PRO A 184 -23.71 -1.22 -19.12
CA PRO A 184 -23.63 -2.67 -19.23
C PRO A 184 -23.20 -3.32 -17.91
N SER A 185 -23.73 -4.50 -17.60
CA SER A 185 -23.31 -5.30 -16.44
C SER A 185 -22.21 -6.30 -16.85
N HIS A 186 -21.29 -6.56 -15.92
CA HIS A 186 -20.18 -7.50 -16.07
C HIS A 186 -20.68 -8.88 -16.56
N PRO A 187 -20.23 -9.40 -17.73
CA PRO A 187 -20.89 -10.50 -18.42
C PRO A 187 -20.64 -11.86 -17.77
N LYS A 188 -19.49 -12.03 -17.11
CA LYS A 188 -19.12 -13.24 -16.36
C LYS A 188 -19.59 -13.23 -14.89
N LEU A 189 -20.27 -12.17 -14.42
CA LEU A 189 -20.66 -12.04 -13.01
C LEU A 189 -22.01 -12.71 -12.77
N HIS A 190 -21.99 -13.86 -12.11
CA HIS A 190 -23.20 -14.61 -11.77
C HIS A 190 -23.71 -14.19 -10.39
N ARG A 191 -24.96 -13.73 -10.31
CA ARG A 191 -25.65 -13.36 -9.06
C ARG A 191 -26.79 -14.34 -8.80
N GLY A 192 -27.01 -14.73 -7.54
CA GLY A 192 -28.14 -15.59 -7.16
C GLY A 192 -28.51 -15.51 -5.67
N GLU A 193 -29.62 -16.16 -5.31
CA GLU A 193 -30.17 -16.19 -3.94
C GLU A 193 -30.73 -17.58 -3.62
N LEU A 194 -30.42 -18.10 -2.44
CA LEU A 194 -30.95 -19.35 -1.91
C LEU A 194 -32.32 -19.17 -1.25
N LYS A 195 -33.08 -20.26 -1.08
CA LYS A 195 -34.42 -20.24 -0.45
C LYS A 195 -34.44 -19.74 1.01
N ASN A 196 -33.30 -19.75 1.69
CA ASN A 196 -33.11 -19.19 3.04
C ASN A 196 -32.58 -17.74 3.04
N GLY A 197 -32.50 -17.10 1.87
CA GLY A 197 -32.12 -15.70 1.67
C GLY A 197 -30.62 -15.45 1.48
N LEU A 198 -29.75 -16.48 1.56
CA LEU A 198 -28.32 -16.29 1.30
C LEU A 198 -28.12 -15.87 -0.15
N ARG A 199 -27.57 -14.66 -0.35
CA ARG A 199 -27.18 -14.17 -1.66
C ARG A 199 -25.76 -14.62 -1.97
N TYR A 200 -25.46 -14.85 -3.24
CA TYR A 200 -24.12 -15.18 -3.69
C TYR A 200 -23.76 -14.50 -5.01
N LEU A 201 -22.48 -14.20 -5.16
CA LEU A 201 -21.87 -13.66 -6.37
C LEU A 201 -20.68 -14.55 -6.76
N ILE A 202 -20.59 -14.94 -8.03
CA ILE A 202 -19.50 -15.76 -8.55
C ILE A 202 -18.92 -15.08 -9.80
N LEU A 203 -17.59 -14.89 -9.83
CA LEU A 203 -16.85 -14.42 -11.00
C LEU A 203 -15.70 -15.37 -11.35
N PRO A 204 -15.75 -16.06 -12.50
CA PRO A 204 -14.59 -16.78 -13.03
C PRO A 204 -13.44 -15.82 -13.37
N ASN A 205 -12.28 -16.01 -12.74
CA ASN A 205 -11.05 -15.29 -13.02
C ASN A 205 -9.81 -16.19 -12.83
N LYS A 206 -8.92 -16.27 -13.83
CA LYS A 206 -7.85 -17.30 -13.84
C LYS A 206 -6.54 -16.87 -13.18
N ILE A 207 -6.56 -15.79 -12.39
CA ILE A 207 -5.35 -15.22 -11.80
C ILE A 207 -5.49 -15.03 -10.29
N PRO A 208 -4.57 -15.60 -9.49
CA PRO A 208 -3.56 -16.61 -9.88
C PRO A 208 -4.23 -17.94 -10.32
N PRO A 209 -3.61 -18.73 -11.23
CA PRO A 209 -4.19 -19.96 -11.74
C PRO A 209 -4.29 -21.05 -10.68
N ASN A 210 -5.29 -21.93 -10.80
CA ASN A 210 -5.63 -22.98 -9.82
C ASN A 210 -5.89 -22.44 -8.40
N ARG A 211 -6.42 -21.21 -8.27
CA ARG A 211 -6.78 -20.59 -6.99
C ARG A 211 -8.13 -19.88 -7.06
N PHE A 212 -8.77 -19.77 -5.90
CA PHE A 212 -9.98 -18.99 -5.71
C PHE A 212 -10.01 -18.31 -4.34
N GLU A 213 -10.79 -17.24 -4.31
CA GLU A 213 -11.12 -16.42 -3.16
C GLU A 213 -12.58 -16.63 -2.81
N ALA A 214 -12.88 -16.95 -1.55
CA ALA A 214 -14.24 -17.12 -1.05
C ALA A 214 -14.46 -16.27 0.21
N HIS A 215 -15.27 -15.22 0.09
CA HIS A 215 -15.58 -14.26 1.15
C HIS A 215 -17.04 -14.43 1.60
N MET A 216 -17.25 -14.80 2.86
CA MET A 216 -18.56 -14.77 3.52
C MET A 216 -18.71 -13.45 4.27
N GLU A 217 -19.42 -12.50 3.68
CA GLU A 217 -19.77 -11.22 4.30
C GLU A 217 -21.08 -11.36 5.06
N VAL A 218 -21.05 -11.20 6.38
CA VAL A 218 -22.25 -11.04 7.21
C VAL A 218 -22.51 -9.54 7.37
N HIS A 219 -23.71 -9.08 7.06
CA HIS A 219 -24.13 -7.67 7.13
C HIS A 219 -24.46 -7.28 8.57
N VAL A 220 -23.45 -7.39 9.43
CA VAL A 220 -23.44 -6.91 10.82
C VAL A 220 -22.04 -6.43 11.17
N GLY A 221 -21.94 -5.21 11.66
CA GLY A 221 -20.70 -4.63 12.17
C GLY A 221 -20.90 -3.99 13.54
N SER A 222 -20.00 -3.08 13.92
CA SER A 222 -20.10 -2.38 15.20
C SER A 222 -21.27 -1.37 15.28
N ILE A 223 -21.80 -0.91 14.15
CA ILE A 223 -22.93 0.02 14.10
C ILE A 223 -24.24 -0.60 14.64
N ASP A 224 -24.33 -1.93 14.53
CA ASP A 224 -25.44 -2.78 14.94
C ASP A 224 -25.36 -3.19 16.43
N GLU A 225 -24.37 -2.66 17.15
CA GLU A 225 -24.16 -2.86 18.59
C GLU A 225 -25.06 -1.94 19.42
N GLU A 226 -25.68 -2.52 20.45
CA GLU A 226 -26.32 -1.77 21.53
C GLU A 226 -25.27 -1.11 22.44
N ASP A 227 -25.72 -0.27 23.37
CA ASP A 227 -24.81 0.53 24.21
C ASP A 227 -23.98 -0.31 25.19
N ASP A 228 -24.39 -1.56 25.49
CA ASP A 228 -23.65 -2.54 26.29
C ASP A 228 -22.91 -3.60 25.46
N GLU A 229 -22.70 -3.33 24.16
CA GLU A 229 -22.15 -4.26 23.16
C GLU A 229 -20.98 -3.69 22.35
N GLN A 230 -20.37 -2.56 22.73
CA GLN A 230 -19.34 -1.89 21.93
C GLN A 230 -18.05 -2.71 21.79
N GLY A 231 -17.84 -3.31 20.62
CA GLY A 231 -16.76 -4.26 20.27
C GLY A 231 -17.15 -5.74 20.28
N ILE A 232 -18.43 -6.06 20.46
CA ILE A 232 -18.89 -7.46 20.49
C ILE A 232 -18.94 -8.08 19.08
N ALA A 233 -19.11 -7.28 18.02
CA ALA A 233 -19.03 -7.75 16.65
C ALA A 233 -17.62 -8.31 16.35
N HIS A 234 -16.59 -7.54 16.70
CA HIS A 234 -15.18 -7.95 16.59
C HIS A 234 -14.83 -9.13 17.52
N MET A 235 -15.37 -9.16 18.75
CA MET A 235 -15.27 -10.32 19.64
C MET A 235 -15.81 -11.61 19.01
N ILE A 236 -16.92 -11.53 18.26
CA ILE A 236 -17.51 -12.68 17.60
C ILE A 236 -16.68 -13.11 16.40
N GLU A 237 -16.12 -12.17 15.64
CA GLU A 237 -15.20 -12.46 14.55
C GLU A 237 -14.06 -13.35 15.04
N HIS A 238 -13.30 -12.92 16.07
CA HIS A 238 -12.24 -13.72 16.68
C HIS A 238 -12.73 -15.10 17.17
N VAL A 239 -13.81 -15.13 17.97
CA VAL A 239 -14.30 -16.37 18.62
C VAL A 239 -14.87 -17.37 17.62
N ALA A 240 -15.49 -16.90 16.53
CA ALA A 240 -15.99 -17.72 15.44
C ALA A 240 -14.84 -18.22 14.55
N PHE A 241 -13.97 -17.31 14.13
CA PHE A 241 -12.87 -17.56 13.19
C PHE A 241 -11.81 -18.50 13.77
N LEU A 242 -11.40 -18.28 15.03
CA LEU A 242 -10.53 -19.19 15.79
C LEU A 242 -11.32 -20.32 16.47
N GLY A 243 -12.64 -20.41 16.23
CA GLY A 243 -13.56 -21.43 16.74
C GLY A 243 -13.69 -22.69 15.88
N SER A 244 -13.43 -22.59 14.57
CA SER A 244 -13.75 -23.64 13.59
C SER A 244 -12.71 -24.79 13.53
N LYS A 245 -13.22 -26.03 13.58
CA LYS A 245 -12.43 -27.25 13.34
C LYS A 245 -12.29 -27.56 11.84
N LYS A 246 -13.22 -27.09 11.01
CA LYS A 246 -13.16 -27.24 9.56
C LYS A 246 -12.08 -26.33 8.96
N ARG A 247 -11.95 -25.09 9.47
CA ARG A 247 -10.82 -24.22 9.20
C ARG A 247 -9.48 -24.85 9.60
N GLU A 248 -9.39 -25.47 10.78
CA GLU A 248 -8.18 -26.18 11.23
C GLU A 248 -7.72 -27.27 10.23
N LYS A 249 -8.63 -27.85 9.41
CA LYS A 249 -8.29 -28.82 8.34
C LYS A 249 -7.75 -28.21 7.05
N LEU A 250 -7.94 -26.92 6.82
CA LEU A 250 -7.37 -26.20 5.68
C LEU A 250 -5.90 -25.82 5.90
N LEU A 251 -5.42 -25.91 7.14
CA LEU A 251 -4.01 -25.72 7.45
C LEU A 251 -3.16 -26.82 6.78
N GLY A 252 -2.17 -26.41 5.99
CA GLY A 252 -1.29 -27.31 5.24
C GLY A 252 -1.75 -27.64 3.82
N THR A 253 -2.96 -27.29 3.39
CA THR A 253 -3.41 -27.50 1.99
C THR A 253 -2.86 -26.46 1.01
N GLY A 254 -2.17 -25.43 1.50
CA GLY A 254 -1.80 -24.23 0.73
C GLY A 254 -2.89 -23.16 0.71
N ALA A 255 -4.02 -23.39 1.39
CA ALA A 255 -5.02 -22.36 1.68
C ALA A 255 -4.56 -21.42 2.79
N ARG A 256 -5.00 -20.16 2.70
CA ARG A 256 -4.89 -19.15 3.76
C ARG A 256 -6.30 -18.66 4.11
N SER A 257 -6.48 -18.17 5.32
CA SER A 257 -7.79 -17.73 5.81
C SER A 257 -7.59 -16.54 6.74
N ASN A 258 -8.49 -15.57 6.67
CA ASN A 258 -8.54 -14.44 7.60
C ASN A 258 -10.00 -14.00 7.82
N ALA A 259 -10.20 -13.05 8.72
CA ALA A 259 -11.49 -12.41 8.96
C ALA A 259 -11.30 -10.97 9.41
N TYR A 260 -12.31 -10.10 9.24
CA TYR A 260 -12.28 -8.72 9.73
C TYR A 260 -13.69 -8.20 10.05
N THR A 261 -13.78 -7.24 10.96
CA THR A 261 -15.00 -6.48 11.27
C THR A 261 -14.79 -5.00 10.98
N ASP A 262 -15.74 -4.38 10.28
CA ASP A 262 -15.84 -2.93 10.10
C ASP A 262 -17.18 -2.42 10.64
N PHE A 263 -17.51 -1.14 10.41
CA PHE A 263 -18.72 -0.52 10.95
C PHE A 263 -20.02 -1.29 10.67
N HIS A 264 -20.18 -1.89 9.49
CA HIS A 264 -21.47 -2.41 9.01
C HIS A 264 -21.43 -3.85 8.48
N HIS A 265 -20.27 -4.53 8.56
CA HIS A 265 -20.13 -5.92 8.19
C HIS A 265 -18.99 -6.63 8.94
N THR A 266 -19.06 -7.96 8.92
CA THR A 266 -18.00 -8.86 9.37
C THR A 266 -17.79 -9.89 8.28
N VAL A 267 -16.56 -10.03 7.77
CA VAL A 267 -16.24 -10.91 6.64
C VAL A 267 -15.27 -11.99 7.08
N PHE A 268 -15.57 -13.24 6.73
CA PHE A 268 -14.66 -14.37 6.86
C PHE A 268 -14.22 -14.80 5.47
N HIS A 269 -12.91 -14.84 5.20
CA HIS A 269 -12.39 -15.10 3.88
C HIS A 269 -11.36 -16.22 3.83
N ILE A 270 -11.37 -16.98 2.73
CA ILE A 270 -10.47 -18.11 2.47
C ILE A 270 -9.89 -17.99 1.06
N HIS A 271 -8.56 -17.89 1.01
CA HIS A 271 -7.73 -17.90 -0.19
C HIS A 271 -7.21 -19.32 -0.43
N SER A 272 -7.86 -20.10 -1.30
CA SER A 272 -7.56 -21.52 -1.46
C SER A 272 -7.00 -21.84 -2.85
N PRO A 273 -6.09 -22.82 -3.00
CA PRO A 273 -5.97 -23.52 -4.26
C PRO A 273 -7.25 -24.30 -4.57
N THR A 274 -7.52 -24.58 -5.85
CA THR A 274 -8.66 -25.39 -6.30
C THR A 274 -8.51 -26.86 -5.89
N SER A 275 -7.28 -27.38 -5.89
CA SER A 275 -6.95 -28.75 -5.47
C SER A 275 -5.61 -28.81 -4.74
N THR A 276 -5.36 -29.92 -4.04
CA THR A 276 -4.05 -30.21 -3.41
C THR A 276 -3.14 -30.99 -4.36
N LYS A 277 -1.81 -30.84 -4.23
CA LYS A 277 -0.84 -31.63 -5.01
C LYS A 277 -0.91 -33.14 -4.74
N ASP A 278 -1.33 -33.52 -3.54
CA ASP A 278 -1.31 -34.90 -3.05
C ASP A 278 -2.69 -35.59 -3.05
N SER A 279 -3.76 -34.88 -3.44
CA SER A 279 -5.09 -35.47 -3.63
C SER A 279 -5.93 -34.70 -4.66
N GLU A 280 -6.58 -35.43 -5.57
CA GLU A 280 -7.47 -34.90 -6.62
C GLU A 280 -8.80 -34.34 -6.07
N GLY A 281 -8.92 -34.12 -4.77
CA GLY A 281 -10.11 -33.56 -4.14
C GLY A 281 -10.23 -32.06 -4.40
N ASP A 282 -11.40 -31.64 -4.87
CA ASP A 282 -11.80 -30.23 -4.92
C ASP A 282 -11.84 -29.63 -3.50
N LEU A 283 -11.15 -28.51 -3.30
CA LEU A 283 -11.10 -27.79 -2.03
C LEU A 283 -12.25 -26.80 -1.86
N LEU A 284 -12.96 -26.43 -2.92
CA LEU A 284 -14.09 -25.50 -2.86
C LEU A 284 -15.17 -25.98 -1.87
N PRO A 285 -15.67 -27.24 -1.90
CA PRO A 285 -16.62 -27.74 -0.91
C PRO A 285 -16.09 -27.66 0.53
N VAL A 286 -14.79 -27.86 0.73
CA VAL A 286 -14.15 -27.82 2.07
C VAL A 286 -14.05 -26.38 2.59
N ALA A 287 -13.73 -25.42 1.71
CA ALA A 287 -13.71 -23.99 2.02
C ALA A 287 -15.12 -23.48 2.34
N LEU A 288 -16.12 -23.81 1.53
CA LEU A 288 -17.52 -23.45 1.79
C LEU A 288 -18.03 -24.05 3.11
N ASP A 289 -17.72 -25.32 3.39
CA ASP A 289 -18.13 -25.99 4.62
C ASP A 289 -17.43 -25.42 5.87
N ALA A 290 -16.19 -24.91 5.71
CA ALA A 290 -15.49 -24.14 6.74
C ALA A 290 -16.15 -22.77 6.99
N LEU A 291 -16.46 -22.00 5.93
CA LEU A 291 -17.20 -20.73 6.05
C LEU A 291 -18.57 -20.92 6.72
N ASN A 292 -19.28 -22.02 6.42
CA ASN A 292 -20.55 -22.38 7.07
C ASN A 292 -20.38 -22.66 8.59
N GLU A 293 -19.34 -23.38 9.01
CA GLU A 293 -19.08 -23.56 10.45
C GLU A 293 -18.65 -22.27 11.14
N ILE A 294 -17.82 -21.44 10.49
CA ILE A 294 -17.36 -20.16 11.05
C ILE A 294 -18.57 -19.22 11.23
N ALA A 295 -19.31 -18.92 10.15
CA ALA A 295 -20.37 -17.92 10.19
C ALA A 295 -21.60 -18.39 10.97
N PHE A 296 -22.06 -19.63 10.79
CA PHE A 296 -23.39 -20.05 11.28
C PHE A 296 -23.36 -21.08 12.41
N HIS A 297 -22.24 -21.77 12.64
CA HIS A 297 -22.11 -22.77 13.72
C HIS A 297 -20.85 -22.61 14.64
N PRO A 298 -20.49 -21.37 15.07
CA PRO A 298 -19.33 -21.14 15.92
C PRO A 298 -19.51 -21.73 17.34
N LYS A 299 -18.37 -21.99 18.00
CA LYS A 299 -18.33 -22.67 19.31
C LYS A 299 -17.88 -21.73 20.41
N PHE A 300 -18.84 -21.09 21.08
CA PHE A 300 -18.67 -20.18 22.22
C PHE A 300 -18.23 -20.88 23.52
N LEU A 301 -17.11 -21.62 23.48
CA LEU A 301 -16.48 -22.21 24.66
C LEU A 301 -15.86 -21.09 25.51
N ALA A 302 -16.23 -21.02 26.80
CA ALA A 302 -15.74 -19.98 27.72
C ALA A 302 -14.20 -19.87 27.76
N SER A 303 -13.48 -20.98 27.63
CA SER A 303 -12.01 -20.99 27.57
C SER A 303 -11.42 -20.45 26.27
N ARG A 304 -12.16 -20.48 25.15
CA ARG A 304 -11.80 -19.80 23.89
C ARG A 304 -12.12 -18.31 23.98
N VAL A 305 -13.32 -17.95 24.47
CA VAL A 305 -13.70 -16.54 24.72
C VAL A 305 -12.65 -15.83 25.58
N GLU A 306 -12.19 -16.44 26.68
CA GLU A 306 -11.18 -15.85 27.56
C GLU A 306 -9.73 -15.93 27.02
N LYS A 307 -9.49 -16.70 25.95
CA LYS A 307 -8.25 -16.60 25.17
C LYS A 307 -8.33 -15.41 24.23
N GLU A 308 -9.39 -15.31 23.44
CA GLU A 308 -9.51 -14.27 22.42
C GLU A 308 -9.74 -12.88 23.02
N ARG A 309 -10.44 -12.76 24.15
CA ARG A 309 -10.52 -11.51 24.92
C ARG A 309 -9.14 -10.94 25.25
N ARG A 310 -8.17 -11.79 25.61
CA ARG A 310 -6.79 -11.35 25.89
C ARG A 310 -6.02 -10.99 24.63
N ALA A 311 -6.34 -11.58 23.48
CA ALA A 311 -5.78 -11.16 22.19
C ALA A 311 -6.33 -9.76 21.81
N ILE A 312 -7.64 -9.57 21.84
CA ILE A 312 -8.31 -8.29 21.52
C ILE A 312 -7.86 -7.16 22.47
N LEU A 313 -7.67 -7.44 23.76
CA LEU A 313 -7.12 -6.44 24.69
C LEU A 313 -5.66 -6.05 24.38
N SER A 314 -4.86 -6.99 23.86
CA SER A 314 -3.49 -6.70 23.39
C SER A 314 -3.50 -5.93 22.07
N GLU A 315 -4.44 -6.21 21.19
CA GLU A 315 -4.64 -5.52 19.92
C GLU A 315 -5.12 -4.08 20.11
N LEU A 316 -6.09 -3.85 20.99
CA LEU A 316 -6.54 -2.52 21.42
C LEU A 316 -5.35 -1.66 21.88
N GLN A 317 -4.44 -2.24 22.67
CA GLN A 317 -3.22 -1.54 23.11
C GLN A 317 -2.23 -1.27 21.98
N MET A 318 -2.09 -2.21 21.04
CA MET A 318 -1.19 -2.08 19.88
C MET A 318 -1.69 -1.05 18.85
N MET A 319 -3.00 -1.03 18.59
CA MET A 319 -3.63 -0.16 17.58
C MET A 319 -3.80 1.29 18.05
N ASN A 320 -3.70 1.56 19.36
CA ASN A 320 -3.89 2.89 19.95
C ASN A 320 -2.71 3.86 19.69
N THR A 321 -2.27 3.99 18.43
CA THR A 321 -1.25 4.94 17.97
C THR A 321 -1.81 6.37 17.89
N ILE A 322 -0.98 7.36 17.55
CA ILE A 322 -1.47 8.74 17.38
C ILE A 322 -2.27 8.90 16.08
N GLU A 323 -1.89 8.18 15.03
CA GLU A 323 -2.58 8.15 13.74
C GLU A 323 -4.01 7.65 13.93
N TYR A 324 -4.19 6.48 14.58
CA TYR A 324 -5.51 5.94 14.90
C TYR A 324 -6.39 6.91 15.71
N ARG A 325 -5.80 7.61 16.69
CA ARG A 325 -6.53 8.62 17.48
C ARG A 325 -6.98 9.81 16.62
N VAL A 326 -6.14 10.27 15.69
CA VAL A 326 -6.53 11.32 14.73
C VAL A 326 -7.71 10.84 13.90
N ASP A 327 -7.63 9.63 13.32
CA ASP A 327 -8.72 9.08 12.50
C ASP A 327 -10.03 8.95 13.29
N CYS A 328 -9.95 8.50 14.55
CA CYS A 328 -11.09 8.48 15.47
C CYS A 328 -11.69 9.88 15.70
N GLN A 329 -10.87 10.94 15.86
CA GLN A 329 -11.35 12.31 16.03
C GLN A 329 -11.99 12.86 14.74
N LEU A 330 -11.40 12.57 13.57
CA LEU A 330 -11.97 12.96 12.27
C LEU A 330 -13.35 12.32 12.08
N LEU A 331 -13.46 11.00 12.24
CA LEU A 331 -14.73 10.26 12.11
C LEU A 331 -15.75 10.66 13.19
N GLN A 332 -15.32 10.90 14.43
CA GLN A 332 -16.18 11.38 15.53
C GLN A 332 -16.89 12.68 15.16
N HIS A 333 -16.18 13.63 14.57
CA HIS A 333 -16.76 14.92 14.20
C HIS A 333 -17.53 14.86 12.88
N LEU A 334 -17.01 14.15 11.86
CA LEU A 334 -17.67 13.96 10.56
C LEU A 334 -19.05 13.29 10.68
N HIS A 335 -19.19 12.34 11.62
CA HIS A 335 -20.43 11.61 11.89
C HIS A 335 -21.04 11.93 13.25
N SER A 336 -20.79 13.13 13.77
CA SER A 336 -21.28 13.59 15.07
C SER A 336 -22.82 13.52 15.23
N GLU A 337 -23.57 13.41 14.13
CA GLU A 337 -25.02 13.21 14.14
C GLU A 337 -25.49 11.76 14.34
N ASN A 338 -24.61 10.76 14.20
CA ASN A 338 -25.02 9.35 14.14
C ASN A 338 -24.04 8.39 14.87
N LYS A 339 -24.44 7.10 14.97
CA LYS A 339 -23.71 6.06 15.73
C LYS A 339 -22.25 5.80 15.24
N LEU A 340 -21.89 6.09 13.99
CA LEU A 340 -20.53 5.89 13.45
C LEU A 340 -19.48 6.63 14.29
N SER A 341 -19.83 7.80 14.85
CA SER A 341 -18.95 8.56 15.75
C SER A 341 -18.56 7.83 17.05
N GLN A 342 -19.26 6.77 17.44
CA GLN A 342 -19.07 6.09 18.72
C GLN A 342 -18.82 4.58 18.60
N ARG A 343 -19.16 3.98 17.45
CA ARG A 343 -19.11 2.52 17.24
C ARG A 343 -17.86 2.09 16.47
N PHE A 344 -16.68 2.47 16.94
CA PHE A 344 -15.42 1.97 16.36
C PHE A 344 -15.31 0.44 16.55
N PRO A 345 -14.93 -0.35 15.52
CA PRO A 345 -14.97 -1.82 15.56
C PRO A 345 -14.26 -2.49 16.75
N ILE A 346 -13.14 -1.92 17.20
CA ILE A 346 -12.36 -2.46 18.34
C ILE A 346 -13.12 -2.39 19.67
N GLY A 347 -14.10 -1.47 19.80
CA GLY A 347 -14.94 -1.33 20.99
C GLY A 347 -14.31 -0.62 22.18
N LEU A 348 -14.89 -0.84 23.37
CA LEU A 348 -14.44 -0.26 24.63
C LEU A 348 -13.83 -1.31 25.56
N GLU A 349 -12.62 -1.07 26.05
CA GLU A 349 -11.88 -1.95 26.97
C GLU A 349 -12.73 -2.41 28.18
N GLU A 350 -13.50 -1.47 28.74
CA GLU A 350 -14.41 -1.72 29.84
C GLU A 350 -15.51 -2.73 29.53
N GLN A 351 -16.05 -2.73 28.31
CA GLN A 351 -17.13 -3.64 27.91
C GLN A 351 -16.57 -5.00 27.49
N ILE A 352 -15.46 -4.99 26.75
CA ILE A 352 -14.69 -6.18 26.35
C ILE A 352 -14.32 -7.03 27.58
N LYS A 353 -14.07 -6.43 28.73
CA LYS A 353 -13.79 -7.13 30.00
C LYS A 353 -15.02 -7.74 30.69
N LYS A 354 -16.26 -7.34 30.34
CA LYS A 354 -17.49 -7.65 31.09
C LYS A 354 -18.32 -8.81 30.50
N TRP A 355 -18.33 -9.01 29.18
CA TRP A 355 -19.25 -9.98 28.55
C TRP A 355 -18.92 -11.46 28.85
N ASP A 356 -19.95 -12.24 29.17
CA ASP A 356 -19.88 -13.70 29.20
C ASP A 356 -20.12 -14.32 27.81
N ALA A 357 -19.96 -15.65 27.72
CA ALA A 357 -20.16 -16.38 26.47
C ALA A 357 -21.63 -16.42 25.99
N ASP A 358 -22.60 -16.11 26.86
CA ASP A 358 -24.02 -16.12 26.51
C ASP A 358 -24.47 -14.77 25.91
N LYS A 359 -23.92 -13.63 26.38
CA LYS A 359 -24.08 -12.30 25.74
C LYS A 359 -23.50 -12.30 24.33
N ILE A 360 -22.30 -12.85 24.15
CA ILE A 360 -21.65 -13.04 22.84
C ILE A 360 -22.51 -13.93 21.92
N ARG A 361 -23.01 -15.06 22.44
CA ARG A 361 -23.90 -15.95 21.66
C ARG A 361 -25.20 -15.25 21.23
N LYS A 362 -25.84 -14.45 22.11
CA LYS A 362 -27.08 -13.73 21.78
C LYS A 362 -26.91 -12.72 20.63
N PHE A 363 -25.77 -12.03 20.55
CA PHE A 363 -25.49 -11.14 19.42
C PHE A 363 -25.31 -11.96 18.12
N HIS A 364 -24.61 -13.09 18.19
CA HIS A 364 -24.49 -14.02 17.05
C HIS A 364 -25.86 -14.52 16.59
N GLU A 365 -26.68 -15.08 17.50
CA GLU A 365 -28.05 -15.55 17.22
C GLU A 365 -28.98 -14.44 16.69
N ARG A 366 -28.73 -13.17 17.05
CA ARG A 366 -29.48 -12.01 16.52
C ARG A 366 -29.16 -11.80 15.04
N TRP A 367 -27.88 -11.77 14.66
CA TRP A 367 -27.40 -11.18 13.41
C TRP A 367 -26.85 -12.16 12.35
N TYR A 368 -26.35 -13.33 12.76
CA TYR A 368 -25.68 -14.28 11.89
C TYR A 368 -26.67 -15.32 11.35
N PHE A 369 -27.46 -14.92 10.36
CA PHE A 369 -28.40 -15.77 9.64
C PHE A 369 -28.27 -15.62 8.12
N PRO A 370 -28.62 -16.63 7.30
CA PRO A 370 -28.27 -16.67 5.88
C PRO A 370 -28.80 -15.47 5.07
N ALA A 371 -30.02 -15.01 5.34
CA ALA A 371 -30.59 -13.82 4.69
C ALA A 371 -29.86 -12.50 5.00
N ASN A 372 -29.02 -12.46 6.05
CA ASN A 372 -28.17 -11.31 6.39
C ASN A 372 -26.70 -11.54 5.98
N ALA A 373 -26.45 -12.40 4.99
CA ALA A 373 -25.11 -12.66 4.46
C ALA A 373 -25.06 -12.60 2.93
N THR A 374 -23.86 -12.34 2.39
CA THR A 374 -23.51 -12.52 0.98
C THR A 374 -22.26 -13.39 0.89
N LEU A 375 -22.27 -14.40 0.02
CA LEU A 375 -21.10 -15.20 -0.32
C LEU A 375 -20.54 -14.75 -1.67
N TYR A 376 -19.34 -14.18 -1.69
CA TYR A 376 -18.61 -13.84 -2.92
C TYR A 376 -17.57 -14.93 -3.20
N ILE A 377 -17.47 -15.34 -4.46
CA ILE A 377 -16.49 -16.33 -4.94
C ILE A 377 -15.83 -15.81 -6.22
N VAL A 378 -14.51 -15.61 -6.22
CA VAL A 378 -13.76 -15.12 -7.39
C VAL A 378 -12.53 -15.98 -7.61
N GLY A 379 -12.34 -16.55 -8.79
CA GLY A 379 -11.21 -17.44 -9.05
C GLY A 379 -11.36 -18.38 -10.22
N ASP A 380 -10.42 -19.32 -10.35
CA ASP A 380 -10.28 -20.27 -11.46
C ASP A 380 -11.35 -21.37 -11.36
N ILE A 381 -12.61 -20.96 -11.53
CA ILE A 381 -13.84 -21.72 -11.31
C ILE A 381 -14.70 -21.55 -12.57
N ASP A 382 -14.50 -22.43 -13.55
CA ASP A 382 -15.27 -22.42 -14.80
C ASP A 382 -16.65 -23.09 -14.66
N ASP A 383 -16.81 -24.08 -13.75
CA ASP A 383 -18.07 -24.81 -13.54
C ASP A 383 -18.99 -24.09 -12.55
N ILE A 384 -19.62 -23.02 -13.04
CA ILE A 384 -20.64 -22.26 -12.30
C ILE A 384 -21.82 -23.16 -11.85
N PRO A 385 -22.41 -24.03 -12.69
CA PRO A 385 -23.49 -24.91 -12.25
C PRO A 385 -23.12 -25.85 -11.11
N ASN A 386 -21.89 -26.38 -11.07
CA ASN A 386 -21.43 -27.21 -9.96
C ASN A 386 -21.11 -26.39 -8.71
N THR A 387 -20.53 -25.20 -8.88
CA THR A 387 -20.31 -24.24 -7.78
C THR A 387 -21.61 -23.88 -7.08
N VAL A 388 -22.66 -23.56 -7.84
CA VAL A 388 -24.01 -23.28 -7.30
C VAL A 388 -24.56 -24.50 -6.55
N LYS A 389 -24.40 -25.73 -7.07
CA LYS A 389 -24.80 -26.95 -6.34
C LYS A 389 -24.04 -27.13 -5.03
N HIS A 390 -22.75 -26.80 -4.97
CA HIS A 390 -21.98 -26.86 -3.72
C HIS A 390 -22.44 -25.80 -2.71
N ILE A 391 -22.75 -24.58 -3.17
CA ILE A 391 -23.37 -23.53 -2.34
C ILE A 391 -24.74 -23.99 -1.81
N GLU A 392 -25.61 -24.52 -2.67
CA GLU A 392 -26.93 -25.08 -2.29
C GLU A 392 -26.80 -26.24 -1.30
N HIS A 393 -25.84 -27.14 -1.50
CA HIS A 393 -25.61 -28.30 -0.63
C HIS A 393 -25.13 -27.90 0.77
N VAL A 394 -24.17 -26.97 0.85
CA VAL A 394 -23.58 -26.54 2.13
C VAL A 394 -24.49 -25.59 2.90
N PHE A 395 -25.06 -24.57 2.23
CA PHE A 395 -25.79 -23.50 2.89
C PHE A 395 -27.32 -23.63 2.81
N GLY A 396 -27.86 -24.41 1.87
CA GLY A 396 -29.30 -24.54 1.67
C GLY A 396 -30.04 -25.30 2.78
N GLN A 397 -29.31 -25.96 3.68
CA GLN A 397 -29.85 -26.63 4.88
C GLN A 397 -29.68 -25.77 6.15
N THR A 398 -28.86 -24.71 6.10
CA THR A 398 -28.51 -23.88 7.26
C THR A 398 -29.76 -23.14 7.76
N PHE A 399 -30.14 -23.43 9.02
CA PHE A 399 -31.39 -23.03 9.71
C PHE A 399 -32.71 -23.46 9.04
N THR A 400 -32.71 -24.54 8.24
CA THR A 400 -33.95 -25.03 7.58
C THR A 400 -34.66 -26.14 8.36
N GLU A 401 -34.15 -26.52 9.54
CA GLU A 401 -34.79 -27.52 10.42
C GLU A 401 -36.01 -26.95 11.16
N ASN A 402 -37.21 -27.25 10.65
CA ASN A 402 -38.42 -27.23 11.46
C ASN A 402 -38.39 -28.38 12.47
N GLU A 403 -38.77 -28.06 13.70
CA GLU A 403 -39.31 -28.93 14.76
C GLU A 403 -39.35 -30.45 14.48
N ALA A 404 -38.46 -31.20 15.12
CA ALA A 404 -38.86 -32.48 15.67
C ALA A 404 -39.71 -32.18 16.93
N PRO A 405 -40.99 -32.60 17.00
CA PRO A 405 -41.83 -32.30 18.15
C PRO A 405 -41.30 -33.04 19.38
N ILE A 406 -40.71 -32.31 20.32
CA ILE A 406 -40.36 -32.82 21.65
C ILE A 406 -41.68 -33.18 22.33
N PRO A 407 -41.94 -34.46 22.68
CA PRO A 407 -43.16 -34.81 23.40
C PRO A 407 -43.15 -34.10 24.77
N PRO A 408 -44.25 -33.44 25.18
CA PRO A 408 -44.27 -32.65 26.40
C PRO A 408 -44.02 -33.54 27.63
N ALA A 409 -42.90 -33.32 28.30
CA ALA A 409 -42.62 -33.95 29.58
C ALA A 409 -43.61 -33.42 30.65
N PRO A 410 -44.34 -34.29 31.37
CA PRO A 410 -45.32 -33.83 32.36
C PRO A 410 -44.62 -33.26 33.61
N SER A 411 -44.69 -31.94 33.79
CA SER A 411 -44.23 -31.27 35.02
C SER A 411 -45.25 -31.46 36.16
N PRO A 412 -44.84 -31.97 37.34
CA PRO A 412 -45.77 -32.44 38.38
C PRO A 412 -46.31 -31.35 39.33
N PHE A 413 -46.27 -30.06 38.96
CA PHE A 413 -46.59 -28.95 39.87
C PHE A 413 -47.87 -28.15 39.58
N GLY A 414 -48.65 -28.53 38.56
CA GLY A 414 -49.88 -27.83 38.17
C GLY A 414 -51.13 -28.04 39.05
N ALA A 415 -51.03 -28.77 40.16
CA ALA A 415 -52.21 -29.32 40.87
C ALA A 415 -52.67 -28.58 42.15
N MET A 416 -51.96 -27.55 42.62
CA MET A 416 -52.14 -26.97 43.97
C MET A 416 -52.15 -25.42 44.00
N ALA A 417 -52.96 -24.77 43.16
CA ALA A 417 -53.11 -23.31 43.18
C ALA A 417 -54.53 -22.81 42.84
N ASN A 418 -55.57 -23.61 43.13
CA ASN A 418 -56.96 -23.29 42.74
C ASN A 418 -57.95 -23.32 43.93
N PHE A 419 -57.54 -22.80 45.09
CA PHE A 419 -58.37 -22.54 46.27
C PHE A 419 -57.80 -21.34 47.06
N LEU A 420 -58.68 -20.54 47.71
CA LEU A 420 -58.42 -19.27 48.46
C LEU A 420 -58.34 -17.98 47.57
N VAL A 421 -59.43 -17.39 47.02
CA VAL A 421 -60.50 -16.54 47.64
C VAL A 421 -59.95 -15.28 48.37
N PRO A 422 -60.52 -14.04 48.26
CA PRO A 422 -61.81 -13.56 47.68
C PRO A 422 -61.76 -12.36 46.68
N LYS A 423 -62.94 -11.84 46.29
CA LYS A 423 -63.23 -10.75 45.32
C LYS A 423 -63.69 -9.41 45.99
N LEU A 424 -63.84 -8.35 45.17
CA LEU A 424 -64.72 -7.14 45.28
C LEU A 424 -64.14 -5.85 45.95
N PRO A 425 -64.68 -4.61 45.69
CA PRO A 425 -65.04 -4.00 44.39
C PRO A 425 -64.95 -2.43 44.27
N VAL A 426 -65.31 -1.87 43.08
CA VAL A 426 -65.84 -0.50 42.76
C VAL A 426 -64.90 0.69 42.41
N GLY A 427 -65.20 1.31 41.24
CA GLY A 427 -65.01 2.74 40.89
C GLY A 427 -63.71 3.10 40.15
N LEU A 428 -63.64 4.00 39.15
CA LEU A 428 -64.61 4.84 38.39
C LEU A 428 -63.94 5.13 37.01
N SER A 429 -64.50 4.67 35.87
CA SER A 429 -65.35 5.41 34.90
C SER A 429 -64.64 6.18 33.76
N ASN A 430 -65.15 5.98 32.53
CA ASN A 430 -65.00 6.74 31.27
C ASN A 430 -63.70 6.54 30.44
N SER A 431 -63.72 6.39 29.11
CA SER A 431 -64.77 6.05 28.11
C SER A 431 -64.06 5.81 26.75
N LEU A 432 -64.18 4.66 26.06
CA LEU A 432 -65.15 4.36 24.95
C LEU A 432 -65.18 5.43 23.84
N SER A 433 -65.12 5.13 22.53
CA SER A 433 -65.51 3.93 21.74
C SER A 433 -64.55 3.69 20.53
N SER A 434 -64.23 2.48 20.02
CA SER A 434 -65.07 1.35 19.54
C SER A 434 -65.86 1.74 18.27
N GLU A 435 -65.88 1.05 17.12
CA GLU A 435 -66.01 -0.39 16.74
C GLU A 435 -65.55 -0.61 15.26
N LYS A 436 -65.44 -1.79 14.62
CA LYS A 436 -65.24 -3.24 14.94
C LYS A 436 -64.99 -4.00 13.61
N SER A 437 -64.25 -5.11 13.68
CA SER A 437 -64.29 -6.36 12.84
C SER A 437 -62.87 -6.85 12.55
N SER A 438 -62.58 -8.15 12.50
CA SER A 438 -63.28 -9.34 12.99
C SER A 438 -62.21 -10.42 13.29
N ALA A 439 -62.44 -11.29 14.27
CA ALA A 439 -61.44 -12.30 14.62
C ALA A 439 -61.44 -13.46 13.61
N SER A 440 -60.30 -13.71 12.97
CA SER A 440 -60.02 -14.98 12.28
C SER A 440 -58.53 -15.28 12.21
N VAL A 441 -58.14 -16.40 12.83
CA VAL A 441 -56.89 -17.16 12.60
C VAL A 441 -55.58 -16.44 12.99
N GLU A 442 -55.10 -16.73 14.20
CA GLU A 442 -53.67 -16.66 14.51
C GLU A 442 -52.92 -17.75 13.73
N GLN A 443 -52.59 -17.46 12.47
CA GLN A 443 -51.47 -18.10 11.81
C GLN A 443 -50.21 -17.43 12.34
N SER A 444 -49.40 -18.20 13.06
CA SER A 444 -48.02 -17.86 13.40
C SER A 444 -47.21 -17.63 12.13
N LYS A 445 -47.23 -16.38 11.64
CA LYS A 445 -46.34 -15.93 10.57
C LYS A 445 -44.92 -16.01 11.10
N ASN A 446 -44.18 -17.02 10.66
CA ASN A 446 -42.73 -17.06 10.75
C ASN A 446 -42.19 -15.79 10.09
N LEU A 447 -41.85 -14.79 10.90
CA LEU A 447 -41.10 -13.63 10.48
C LEU A 447 -39.72 -14.14 10.04
N ARG A 448 -39.57 -14.35 8.74
CA ARG A 448 -38.24 -14.48 8.13
C ARG A 448 -37.48 -13.22 8.55
N LYS A 449 -36.35 -13.39 9.23
CA LYS A 449 -35.47 -12.26 9.51
C LYS A 449 -34.97 -11.75 8.16
N GLU A 450 -35.18 -10.47 7.89
CA GLU A 450 -34.74 -9.81 6.66
C GLU A 450 -33.49 -8.96 6.94
N ARG A 451 -32.63 -8.81 5.93
CA ARG A 451 -31.47 -7.90 5.96
C ARG A 451 -31.95 -6.46 6.13
N HIS A 452 -31.12 -5.60 6.73
CA HIS A 452 -31.34 -4.16 6.64
C HIS A 452 -31.36 -3.68 5.18
N ALA A 453 -32.35 -2.86 4.83
CA ALA A 453 -32.54 -2.33 3.48
C ALA A 453 -31.57 -1.19 3.10
N VAL A 454 -30.84 -0.65 4.09
CA VAL A 454 -29.90 0.47 3.93
C VAL A 454 -28.60 0.10 4.62
N ARG A 455 -27.46 0.33 3.94
CA ARG A 455 -26.10 0.06 4.41
C ARG A 455 -25.26 1.33 4.23
N PRO A 456 -24.52 1.77 5.26
CA PRO A 456 -24.72 1.46 6.67
C PRO A 456 -26.12 1.90 7.15
N PRO A 457 -26.69 1.29 8.20
CA PRO A 457 -28.06 1.53 8.67
C PRO A 457 -28.23 2.84 9.47
N VAL A 458 -27.48 3.89 9.12
CA VAL A 458 -27.52 5.21 9.76
C VAL A 458 -28.26 6.24 8.91
N ARG A 459 -28.58 7.39 9.51
CA ARG A 459 -29.08 8.57 8.81
C ARG A 459 -28.00 9.64 8.90
N HIS A 460 -27.73 10.28 7.77
CA HIS A 460 -26.75 11.37 7.67
C HIS A 460 -27.46 12.73 7.60
N ASP A 461 -26.85 13.71 8.25
CA ASP A 461 -27.10 15.11 7.99
C ASP A 461 -26.28 15.53 6.78
N TRP A 462 -26.95 15.85 5.67
CA TRP A 462 -26.31 16.15 4.39
C TRP A 462 -25.86 17.62 4.29
N SER A 463 -24.65 17.83 3.75
CA SER A 463 -24.12 19.13 3.36
C SER A 463 -24.83 19.63 2.09
N VAL A 464 -26.07 20.13 2.23
CA VAL A 464 -26.86 20.70 1.12
C VAL A 464 -27.10 22.21 1.30
N PRO A 465 -27.13 23.00 0.22
CA PRO A 465 -27.48 24.42 0.26
C PRO A 465 -28.78 24.68 1.01
N GLY A 466 -28.82 25.77 1.78
CA GLY A 466 -29.99 26.14 2.58
C GLY A 466 -30.21 25.31 3.85
N SER A 467 -29.47 24.23 4.08
CA SER A 467 -29.50 23.45 5.34
C SER A 467 -28.65 24.07 6.47
N TYR A 468 -28.50 25.39 6.46
CA TYR A 468 -27.74 26.15 7.47
C TYR A 468 -28.44 26.12 8.84
N THR A 469 -28.10 25.12 9.65
CA THR A 469 -28.06 25.28 11.10
C THR A 469 -26.86 26.17 11.48
N THR A 470 -26.80 26.64 12.73
CA THR A 470 -25.68 27.45 13.24
C THR A 470 -24.34 26.78 12.92
N PRO A 471 -23.38 27.48 12.28
CA PRO A 471 -22.14 26.85 11.81
C PRO A 471 -21.39 26.21 12.96
N LYS A 472 -21.05 24.92 12.83
CA LYS A 472 -20.22 24.21 13.80
C LYS A 472 -18.84 24.87 13.85
N LEU A 473 -18.41 25.29 15.04
CA LEU A 473 -17.05 25.84 15.24
C LEU A 473 -16.01 24.77 14.88
N PRO A 474 -14.85 25.15 14.30
CA PRO A 474 -13.73 24.24 14.08
C PRO A 474 -13.34 23.49 15.36
N GLN A 475 -13.26 22.17 15.27
CA GLN A 475 -12.86 21.31 16.37
C GLN A 475 -11.34 21.18 16.39
N ILE A 476 -10.71 21.22 17.56
CA ILE A 476 -9.25 21.23 17.70
C ILE A 476 -8.82 20.04 18.54
N PHE A 477 -8.20 19.05 17.89
CA PHE A 477 -7.55 17.93 18.56
C PHE A 477 -6.07 18.25 18.77
N GLN A 478 -5.66 18.44 20.02
CA GLN A 478 -4.30 18.83 20.38
C GLN A 478 -3.57 17.72 21.14
N HIS A 479 -2.43 17.25 20.62
CA HIS A 479 -1.71 16.09 21.18
C HIS A 479 -0.19 16.29 21.24
N GLU A 480 0.49 15.60 22.18
CA GLU A 480 1.95 15.73 22.38
C GLU A 480 2.78 15.05 21.28
N LEU A 481 2.26 13.96 20.71
CA LEU A 481 2.93 13.21 19.63
C LEU A 481 2.73 13.80 18.23
N LEU A 482 1.78 14.73 18.05
CA LEU A 482 1.59 15.44 16.78
C LEU A 482 2.74 16.42 16.52
N GLN A 483 3.03 16.65 15.23
CA GLN A 483 4.18 17.45 14.78
C GLN A 483 3.72 18.66 13.98
N ASN A 484 2.99 18.40 12.90
CA ASN A 484 2.53 19.40 11.96
C ASN A 484 1.13 19.88 12.34
N PHE A 485 0.77 21.07 11.86
CA PHE A 485 -0.62 21.46 11.80
C PHE A 485 -1.30 20.70 10.65
N SER A 486 -2.44 20.09 10.90
CA SER A 486 -3.31 19.51 9.88
C SER A 486 -4.73 20.05 10.07
N ILE A 487 -5.41 20.41 8.99
CA ILE A 487 -6.84 20.72 9.00
C ILE A 487 -7.55 19.90 7.93
N ASN A 488 -8.71 19.37 8.31
CA ASN A 488 -9.58 18.57 7.46
C ASN A 488 -10.96 19.24 7.46
N MET A 489 -11.45 19.58 6.28
CA MET A 489 -12.75 20.23 6.09
C MET A 489 -13.61 19.36 5.19
N PHE A 490 -14.75 18.93 5.71
CA PHE A 490 -15.55 17.85 5.13
C PHE A 490 -16.87 18.35 4.57
N CYS A 491 -17.26 17.86 3.39
CA CYS A 491 -18.60 17.95 2.82
C CYS A 491 -19.15 16.54 2.62
N LYS A 492 -20.40 16.30 3.03
CA LYS A 492 -21.02 14.96 3.05
C LYS A 492 -22.31 14.96 2.24
N ILE A 493 -22.38 14.20 1.16
CA ILE A 493 -23.56 14.12 0.28
C ILE A 493 -23.99 12.66 0.04
N PRO A 494 -25.23 12.40 -0.40
CA PRO A 494 -25.68 11.04 -0.68
C PRO A 494 -24.89 10.41 -1.84
N VAL A 495 -24.52 9.13 -1.68
CA VAL A 495 -23.95 8.32 -2.76
C VAL A 495 -24.83 8.38 -4.00
N ARG A 496 -24.25 8.74 -5.14
CA ARG A 496 -24.94 8.73 -6.44
C ARG A 496 -24.59 7.44 -7.17
N LYS A 497 -25.48 6.46 -7.10
CA LYS A 497 -25.35 5.18 -7.80
C LYS A 497 -25.02 5.41 -9.28
N VAL A 498 -23.96 4.77 -9.74
CA VAL A 498 -23.57 4.80 -11.15
C VAL A 498 -24.30 3.65 -11.84
N GLY A 499 -25.47 3.97 -12.39
CA GLY A 499 -26.30 3.03 -13.13
C GLY A 499 -26.43 3.38 -14.61
N THR A 500 -26.36 4.66 -14.97
CA THR A 500 -26.58 5.15 -16.35
C THR A 500 -25.36 5.82 -16.96
N TYR A 501 -25.36 5.98 -18.29
CA TYR A 501 -24.35 6.77 -19.00
C TYR A 501 -24.30 8.22 -18.50
N GLY A 502 -25.43 8.79 -18.08
CA GLY A 502 -25.49 10.12 -17.45
C GLY A 502 -24.78 10.22 -16.10
N ASP A 503 -24.76 9.13 -15.33
CA ASP A 503 -24.00 9.06 -14.07
C ASP A 503 -22.50 8.92 -14.34
N LEU A 504 -22.12 8.03 -15.26
CA LEU A 504 -20.72 7.84 -15.69
C LEU A 504 -20.13 9.15 -16.25
N ARG A 505 -20.90 9.88 -17.07
CA ARG A 505 -20.52 11.22 -17.59
C ARG A 505 -20.24 12.21 -16.45
N LYS A 506 -21.05 12.23 -15.38
CA LYS A 506 -20.82 13.10 -14.21
C LYS A 506 -19.57 12.70 -13.43
N VAL A 507 -19.29 11.40 -13.28
CA VAL A 507 -18.04 10.91 -12.67
C VAL A 507 -16.83 11.35 -13.47
N LEU A 508 -16.86 11.21 -14.81
CA LEU A 508 -15.79 11.68 -15.71
C LEU A 508 -15.56 13.20 -15.57
N MET A 509 -16.62 14.02 -15.60
CA MET A 509 -16.50 15.48 -15.46
C MET A 509 -15.86 15.89 -14.12
N LYS A 510 -16.27 15.26 -13.01
CA LYS A 510 -15.63 15.44 -11.70
C LYS A 510 -14.15 15.05 -11.73
N ARG A 511 -13.81 13.87 -12.27
CA ARG A 511 -12.41 13.36 -12.28
C ARG A 511 -11.49 14.27 -13.10
N ILE A 512 -11.95 14.82 -14.23
CA ILE A 512 -11.22 15.83 -15.01
C ILE A 512 -10.91 17.07 -14.16
N PHE A 513 -11.95 17.64 -13.53
CA PHE A 513 -11.83 18.87 -12.77
C PHE A 513 -10.95 18.72 -11.52
N LEU A 514 -11.10 17.61 -10.78
CA LEU A 514 -10.27 17.29 -9.62
C LEU A 514 -8.81 17.00 -10.00
N SER A 515 -8.56 16.40 -11.17
CA SER A 515 -7.19 16.20 -11.68
C SER A 515 -6.49 17.53 -11.96
N ALA A 516 -7.23 18.50 -12.51
CA ALA A 516 -6.71 19.86 -12.72
C ALA A 516 -6.40 20.58 -11.40
N LEU A 517 -7.29 20.48 -10.40
CA LEU A 517 -7.04 21.05 -9.07
C LEU A 517 -5.78 20.49 -8.44
N HIS A 518 -5.66 19.16 -8.42
CA HIS A 518 -4.55 18.45 -7.80
C HIS A 518 -3.21 18.84 -8.42
N PHE A 519 -3.15 18.92 -9.77
CA PHE A 519 -1.97 19.39 -10.48
C PHE A 519 -1.61 20.84 -10.15
N ARG A 520 -2.58 21.77 -10.25
CA ARG A 520 -2.34 23.21 -9.99
C ARG A 520 -1.84 23.47 -8.57
N ILE A 521 -2.37 22.76 -7.58
CA ILE A 521 -1.95 22.87 -6.18
C ILE A 521 -0.56 22.25 -5.97
N ASN A 522 -0.36 20.97 -6.29
CA ASN A 522 0.87 20.27 -5.88
C ASN A 522 2.09 20.64 -6.73
N THR A 523 1.93 20.75 -8.06
CA THR A 523 3.06 20.98 -8.96
C THR A 523 3.57 22.42 -8.88
N ARG A 524 2.67 23.41 -8.77
CA ARG A 524 3.00 24.85 -8.91
C ARG A 524 3.40 25.54 -7.60
N TYR A 525 2.87 25.09 -6.47
CA TYR A 525 3.25 25.67 -5.17
C TYR A 525 4.55 25.07 -4.64
N GLN A 526 4.83 23.78 -4.87
CA GLN A 526 6.10 23.17 -4.48
C GLN A 526 7.31 23.83 -5.17
N SER A 527 7.17 24.37 -6.38
CA SER A 527 8.24 25.14 -7.03
C SER A 527 8.49 26.53 -6.41
N SER A 528 7.62 26.99 -5.50
CA SER A 528 7.59 28.36 -4.94
C SER A 528 7.76 28.44 -3.40
N ASN A 529 8.26 27.38 -2.76
CA ASN A 529 8.48 27.28 -1.31
C ASN A 529 7.22 27.64 -0.47
N PRO A 530 6.19 26.77 -0.49
CA PRO A 530 4.86 27.14 -0.02
C PRO A 530 4.73 27.10 1.51
N PRO A 531 3.76 27.81 2.10
CA PRO A 531 3.52 27.79 3.55
C PRO A 531 2.94 26.45 4.07
N PHE A 532 2.70 25.48 3.19
CA PHE A 532 2.10 24.18 3.47
C PHE A 532 3.03 23.02 3.05
N THR A 533 2.82 21.83 3.60
CA THR A 533 3.51 20.59 3.22
C THR A 533 2.73 19.85 2.14
N SER A 534 1.42 19.63 2.34
CA SER A 534 0.51 19.13 1.31
C SER A 534 -0.85 19.83 1.39
N VAL A 535 -1.53 19.91 0.23
CA VAL A 535 -2.95 20.26 0.13
C VAL A 535 -3.60 19.29 -0.85
N GLU A 536 -4.60 18.58 -0.37
CA GLU A 536 -5.26 17.48 -1.07
C GLU A 536 -6.77 17.71 -1.00
N LEU A 537 -7.46 17.52 -2.13
CA LEU A 537 -8.92 17.47 -2.18
C LEU A 537 -9.35 16.08 -2.63
N ASP A 538 -9.88 15.30 -1.70
CA ASP A 538 -10.46 13.99 -1.97
C ASP A 538 -11.96 14.09 -2.27
N HIS A 539 -12.48 13.20 -3.12
CA HIS A 539 -13.90 13.07 -3.43
C HIS A 539 -14.26 11.61 -3.74
N SER A 540 -14.51 10.85 -2.68
CA SER A 540 -14.74 9.41 -2.73
C SER A 540 -16.19 9.04 -2.38
N ASP A 541 -16.71 8.02 -3.04
CA ASP A 541 -17.91 7.29 -2.60
C ASP A 541 -17.44 6.22 -1.60
N SER A 542 -18.00 6.21 -0.39
CA SER A 542 -17.63 5.27 0.67
C SER A 542 -18.80 4.35 1.05
N GLY A 543 -18.65 3.06 0.76
CA GLY A 543 -19.55 1.99 1.22
C GLY A 543 -19.41 1.73 2.72
N ARG A 544 -18.35 2.25 3.35
CA ARG A 544 -18.08 2.19 4.78
C ARG A 544 -18.86 3.24 5.56
N GLU A 545 -18.76 4.50 5.14
CA GLU A 545 -19.45 5.60 5.81
C GLU A 545 -20.88 5.81 5.30
N GLY A 546 -21.25 5.33 4.10
CA GLY A 546 -22.62 5.44 3.56
C GLY A 546 -22.92 6.70 2.74
N CYS A 547 -21.88 7.45 2.41
CA CYS A 547 -21.96 8.77 1.83
C CYS A 547 -20.80 9.01 0.88
N THR A 548 -21.00 9.90 -0.10
CA THR A 548 -19.87 10.54 -0.77
C THR A 548 -19.29 11.58 0.18
N VAL A 549 -17.99 11.54 0.40
CA VAL A 549 -17.27 12.55 1.22
C VAL A 549 -16.34 13.34 0.31
N THR A 550 -16.44 14.66 0.38
CA THR A 550 -15.41 15.56 -0.18
C THR A 550 -14.60 16.13 0.97
N THR A 551 -13.29 15.94 0.97
CA THR A 551 -12.41 16.37 2.07
C THR A 551 -11.30 17.26 1.53
N LEU A 552 -11.21 18.50 2.02
CA LEU A 552 -10.00 19.30 1.88
C LEU A 552 -9.09 19.00 3.07
N THR A 553 -7.97 18.36 2.80
CA THR A 553 -6.91 18.06 3.75
C THR A 553 -5.73 18.99 3.48
N MET A 554 -5.31 19.75 4.49
CA MET A 554 -4.18 20.68 4.38
C MET A 554 -3.23 20.44 5.55
N THR A 555 -1.96 20.17 5.25
CA THR A 555 -0.90 19.97 6.24
C THR A 555 0.14 21.10 6.13
N ALA A 556 0.65 21.59 7.26
CA ALA A 556 1.62 22.68 7.29
C ALA A 556 2.51 22.63 8.53
N GLU A 557 3.66 23.29 8.44
CA GLU A 557 4.46 23.58 9.62
C GLU A 557 3.71 24.51 10.58
N PRO A 558 3.74 24.28 11.91
CA PRO A 558 2.91 25.00 12.87
C PRO A 558 3.14 26.51 12.98
N HIS A 559 4.16 27.08 12.34
CA HIS A 559 4.38 28.52 12.28
C HIS A 559 3.67 29.20 11.09
N ASN A 560 3.45 28.47 9.98
CA ASN A 560 2.89 28.99 8.73
C ASN A 560 1.40 28.62 8.50
N TRP A 561 0.77 27.94 9.46
CA TRP A 561 -0.57 27.35 9.29
C TRP A 561 -1.67 28.33 8.83
N ARG A 562 -1.59 29.62 9.22
CA ARG A 562 -2.54 30.65 8.76
C ARG A 562 -2.38 30.95 7.27
N ASP A 563 -1.13 31.05 6.80
CA ASP A 563 -0.83 31.29 5.38
C ASP A 563 -1.14 30.05 4.54
N ALA A 564 -0.92 28.85 5.07
CA ALA A 564 -1.35 27.60 4.46
C ALA A 564 -2.86 27.56 4.19
N ILE A 565 -3.70 27.90 5.18
CA ILE A 565 -5.17 27.94 5.02
C ILE A 565 -5.57 28.95 3.94
N LYS A 566 -5.00 30.17 3.99
CA LYS A 566 -5.31 31.22 3.01
C LYS A 566 -4.99 30.77 1.58
N VAL A 567 -3.82 30.14 1.36
CA VAL A 567 -3.45 29.62 0.04
C VAL A 567 -4.38 28.49 -0.41
N ALA A 568 -4.69 27.52 0.46
CA ALA A 568 -5.61 26.43 0.12
C ALA A 568 -7.02 26.94 -0.28
N VAL A 569 -7.58 27.87 0.50
CA VAL A 569 -8.88 28.51 0.20
C VAL A 569 -8.80 29.35 -1.08
N ARG A 570 -7.71 30.08 -1.30
CA ARG A 570 -7.50 30.91 -2.50
C ARG A 570 -7.47 30.06 -3.78
N GLU A 571 -6.74 28.96 -3.81
CA GLU A 571 -6.67 28.12 -5.02
C GLU A 571 -7.98 27.39 -5.30
N VAL A 572 -8.70 26.96 -4.27
CA VAL A 572 -10.04 26.40 -4.43
C VAL A 572 -11.02 27.45 -4.99
N ARG A 573 -10.97 28.70 -4.53
CA ARG A 573 -11.73 29.82 -5.13
C ARG A 573 -11.31 30.09 -6.58
N ARG A 574 -10.00 30.09 -6.85
CA ARG A 574 -9.43 30.36 -8.17
C ARG A 574 -9.90 29.35 -9.21
N LEU A 575 -9.86 28.05 -8.89
CA LEU A 575 -10.33 27.03 -9.81
C LEU A 575 -11.85 27.10 -10.01
N LYS A 576 -12.63 27.43 -8.99
CA LYS A 576 -14.07 27.63 -9.15
C LYS A 576 -14.40 28.81 -10.08
N GLU A 577 -13.74 29.96 -9.90
CA GLU A 577 -14.04 31.18 -10.67
C GLU A 577 -13.60 31.08 -12.14
N PHE A 578 -12.39 30.56 -12.39
CA PHE A 578 -11.81 30.52 -13.74
C PHE A 578 -11.96 29.18 -14.46
N GLY A 579 -12.30 28.11 -13.73
CA GLY A 579 -12.45 26.77 -14.27
C GLY A 579 -11.15 26.13 -14.78
N VAL A 580 -11.28 24.96 -15.40
CA VAL A 580 -10.24 24.34 -16.23
C VAL A 580 -10.18 25.01 -17.60
N THR A 581 -9.00 25.02 -18.23
CA THR A 581 -8.84 25.50 -19.60
C THR A 581 -9.23 24.43 -20.62
N LYS A 582 -9.42 24.82 -21.89
CA LYS A 582 -9.63 23.86 -22.99
C LYS A 582 -8.43 22.91 -23.15
N GLY A 583 -7.21 23.39 -22.95
CA GLY A 583 -5.99 22.58 -22.99
C GLY A 583 -5.91 21.56 -21.85
N GLU A 584 -6.32 21.94 -20.63
CA GLU A 584 -6.44 21.01 -19.50
C GLU A 584 -7.54 19.98 -19.68
N LEU A 585 -8.74 20.40 -20.13
CA LEU A 585 -9.84 19.48 -20.43
C LEU A 585 -9.41 18.38 -21.40
N ALA A 586 -8.83 18.77 -22.54
CA ALA A 586 -8.36 17.82 -23.55
C ALA A 586 -7.29 16.86 -22.98
N ARG A 587 -6.38 17.38 -22.15
CA ARG A 587 -5.28 16.62 -21.54
C ARG A 587 -5.76 15.58 -20.54
N TYR A 588 -6.57 15.98 -19.57
CA TYR A 588 -7.03 15.07 -18.53
C TYR A 588 -8.04 14.09 -19.11
N LEU A 589 -8.86 14.48 -20.09
CA LEU A 589 -9.70 13.54 -20.83
C LEU A 589 -8.88 12.48 -21.58
N ASP A 590 -7.85 12.89 -22.34
CA ASP A 590 -6.95 11.98 -23.06
C ASP A 590 -6.21 11.02 -22.11
N ALA A 591 -5.64 11.55 -21.02
CA ALA A 591 -4.95 10.74 -20.01
C ALA A 591 -5.90 9.72 -19.35
N LEU A 592 -7.13 10.11 -19.00
CA LEU A 592 -8.14 9.22 -18.41
C LEU A 592 -8.63 8.15 -19.39
N LEU A 593 -8.75 8.48 -20.68
CA LEU A 593 -9.09 7.52 -21.72
C LEU A 593 -7.96 6.50 -21.93
N LYS A 594 -6.71 6.95 -22.03
CA LYS A 594 -5.53 6.08 -22.18
C LYS A 594 -5.30 5.17 -20.98
N ASP A 595 -5.48 5.69 -19.75
CA ASP A 595 -5.53 4.91 -18.50
C ASP A 595 -6.55 3.77 -18.64
N SER A 596 -7.82 4.10 -18.93
CA SER A 596 -8.88 3.09 -19.10
C SER A 596 -8.63 2.08 -20.23
N GLU A 597 -7.96 2.49 -21.31
CA GLU A 597 -7.61 1.61 -22.44
C GLU A 597 -6.49 0.64 -22.07
N GLN A 598 -5.47 1.09 -21.34
CA GLN A 598 -4.42 0.22 -20.79
C GLN A 598 -5.03 -0.83 -19.86
N LEU A 599 -6.05 -0.46 -19.08
CA LEU A 599 -6.72 -1.36 -18.15
C LEU A 599 -7.63 -2.36 -18.83
N ALA A 600 -8.34 -1.96 -19.88
CA ALA A 600 -9.02 -2.89 -20.78
C ALA A 600 -8.03 -3.90 -21.41
N ALA A 601 -6.84 -3.46 -21.83
CA ALA A 601 -5.80 -4.34 -22.35
C ALA A 601 -5.21 -5.29 -21.28
N MET A 602 -5.22 -4.88 -20.00
CA MET A 602 -4.76 -5.67 -18.85
C MET A 602 -5.88 -6.48 -18.18
N MET A 603 -7.10 -6.53 -18.72
CA MET A 603 -8.26 -7.18 -18.10
C MET A 603 -8.01 -8.63 -17.68
N ASP A 604 -7.42 -9.43 -18.56
CA ASP A 604 -7.10 -10.84 -18.29
C ASP A 604 -5.93 -11.03 -17.31
N ASN A 605 -5.28 -9.95 -16.84
CA ASN A 605 -4.16 -9.94 -15.89
C ASN A 605 -4.54 -9.51 -14.46
N ILE A 606 -5.79 -9.09 -14.21
CA ILE A 606 -6.24 -8.59 -12.90
C ILE A 606 -6.42 -9.75 -11.92
N SER A 607 -5.96 -9.59 -10.67
CA SER A 607 -6.05 -10.68 -9.69
C SER A 607 -7.48 -10.89 -9.19
N SER A 608 -7.74 -12.10 -8.67
CA SER A 608 -9.04 -12.44 -8.08
C SER A 608 -9.35 -11.64 -6.82
N VAL A 609 -8.33 -11.16 -6.09
CA VAL A 609 -8.51 -10.30 -4.92
C VAL A 609 -8.95 -8.90 -5.36
N ASP A 610 -8.27 -8.29 -6.33
CA ASP A 610 -8.61 -6.93 -6.79
C ASP A 610 -10.03 -6.88 -7.38
N ASN A 611 -10.39 -7.89 -8.19
CA ASN A 611 -11.76 -8.03 -8.71
C ASN A 611 -12.80 -8.22 -7.59
N LEU A 612 -12.46 -8.93 -6.53
CA LEU A 612 -13.36 -9.22 -5.41
C LEU A 612 -13.62 -7.99 -4.56
N ASP A 613 -12.57 -7.28 -4.16
CA ASP A 613 -12.67 -6.02 -3.39
C ASP A 613 -13.50 -4.99 -4.20
N PHE A 614 -13.23 -4.88 -5.51
CA PHE A 614 -14.00 -4.05 -6.42
C PHE A 614 -15.49 -4.41 -6.49
N ILE A 615 -15.82 -5.71 -6.59
CA ILE A 615 -17.22 -6.18 -6.60
C ILE A 615 -17.91 -5.91 -5.27
N MET A 616 -17.24 -6.16 -4.14
CA MET A 616 -17.80 -5.97 -2.79
C MET A 616 -18.16 -4.50 -2.54
N GLU A 617 -17.27 -3.56 -2.87
CA GLU A 617 -17.52 -2.13 -2.72
C GLU A 617 -18.63 -1.65 -3.68
N SER A 618 -18.62 -2.14 -4.92
CA SER A 618 -19.66 -1.82 -5.91
C SER A 618 -21.05 -2.34 -5.52
N ASP A 619 -21.15 -3.55 -4.96
CA ASP A 619 -22.42 -4.12 -4.45
C ASP A 619 -22.91 -3.39 -3.18
N ALA A 620 -21.99 -2.97 -2.32
CA ALA A 620 -22.28 -2.20 -1.12
C ALA A 620 -22.92 -0.83 -1.43
N LEU A 621 -22.35 -0.11 -2.39
CA LEU A 621 -22.82 1.19 -2.87
C LEU A 621 -24.00 1.07 -3.86
N GLY A 622 -24.12 -0.07 -4.54
CA GLY A 622 -25.13 -0.34 -5.55
C GLY A 622 -24.82 0.28 -6.92
N HIS A 623 -23.55 0.32 -7.31
CA HIS A 623 -23.13 0.65 -8.68
C HIS A 623 -23.31 -0.55 -9.62
N THR A 624 -23.43 -0.29 -10.92
CA THR A 624 -23.28 -1.33 -11.93
C THR A 624 -21.82 -1.75 -12.03
N VAL A 625 -21.53 -3.01 -11.70
CA VAL A 625 -20.21 -3.62 -11.94
C VAL A 625 -20.06 -3.83 -13.45
N MET A 626 -19.05 -3.21 -14.05
CA MET A 626 -18.60 -3.43 -15.43
C MET A 626 -17.31 -4.25 -15.44
N ASP A 627 -17.04 -4.99 -16.52
CA ASP A 627 -15.68 -5.44 -16.82
C ASP A 627 -14.84 -4.32 -17.46
N GLN A 628 -13.51 -4.46 -17.40
CA GLN A 628 -12.55 -3.44 -17.83
C GLN A 628 -12.79 -2.91 -19.24
N GLN A 629 -13.15 -3.81 -20.17
CA GLN A 629 -13.44 -3.46 -21.56
C GLN A 629 -14.76 -2.67 -21.64
N GLN A 630 -15.82 -3.14 -20.98
CA GLN A 630 -17.10 -2.44 -20.90
C GLN A 630 -16.96 -1.03 -20.32
N GLY A 631 -16.13 -0.85 -19.29
CA GLY A 631 -15.86 0.47 -18.71
C GLY A 631 -15.17 1.41 -19.68
N HIS A 632 -14.15 0.94 -20.40
CA HIS A 632 -13.46 1.72 -21.42
C HIS A 632 -14.38 2.09 -22.60
N GLU A 633 -15.13 1.13 -23.14
CA GLU A 633 -16.12 1.38 -24.20
C GLU A 633 -17.21 2.36 -23.73
N SER A 634 -17.66 2.26 -22.48
CA SER A 634 -18.64 3.18 -21.90
C SER A 634 -18.06 4.58 -21.71
N LEU A 635 -16.78 4.68 -21.31
CA LEU A 635 -16.08 5.94 -21.11
C LEU A 635 -15.85 6.68 -22.44
N LEU A 636 -15.41 5.97 -23.48
CA LEU A 636 -15.35 6.47 -24.86
C LEU A 636 -16.72 6.99 -25.33
N SER A 637 -17.79 6.27 -25.01
CA SER A 637 -19.14 6.65 -25.43
C SER A 637 -19.65 7.95 -24.78
N VAL A 638 -19.20 8.28 -23.56
CA VAL A 638 -19.55 9.56 -22.92
C VAL A 638 -18.52 10.67 -23.19
N ALA A 639 -17.26 10.35 -23.47
CA ALA A 639 -16.18 11.32 -23.61
C ALA A 639 -16.46 12.42 -24.65
N GLY A 640 -16.94 12.03 -25.84
CA GLY A 640 -17.30 12.97 -26.90
C GLY A 640 -18.50 13.87 -26.58
N THR A 641 -19.24 13.59 -25.50
CA THR A 641 -20.38 14.40 -25.04
C THR A 641 -20.00 15.44 -23.99
N VAL A 642 -18.79 15.41 -23.44
CA VAL A 642 -18.38 16.28 -22.33
C VAL A 642 -18.03 17.68 -22.83
N THR A 643 -18.66 18.72 -22.26
CA THR A 643 -18.35 20.12 -22.59
C THR A 643 -17.56 20.82 -21.48
N LEU A 644 -16.81 21.86 -21.86
CA LEU A 644 -16.02 22.66 -20.91
C LEU A 644 -16.89 23.38 -19.88
N GLU A 645 -18.05 23.89 -20.30
CA GLU A 645 -19.00 24.60 -19.45
C GLU A 645 -19.57 23.69 -18.36
N GLU A 646 -19.93 22.44 -18.71
CA GLU A 646 -20.45 21.47 -17.74
C GLU A 646 -19.38 20.93 -16.79
N VAL A 647 -18.14 20.72 -17.26
CA VAL A 647 -17.01 20.33 -16.39
C VAL A 647 -16.76 21.41 -15.35
N ASN A 648 -16.75 22.68 -15.76
CA ASN A 648 -16.57 23.80 -14.84
C ASN A 648 -17.76 23.97 -13.88
N SER A 649 -18.99 23.77 -14.35
CA SER A 649 -20.19 23.81 -13.50
C SER A 649 -20.20 22.70 -12.43
N VAL A 650 -20.01 21.44 -12.84
CA VAL A 650 -19.96 20.28 -11.94
C VAL A 650 -18.76 20.35 -10.99
N GLY A 651 -17.64 20.88 -11.45
CA GLY A 651 -16.48 21.16 -10.62
C GLY A 651 -16.74 22.24 -9.58
N ALA A 652 -17.39 23.35 -9.97
CA ALA A 652 -17.77 24.42 -9.06
C ALA A 652 -18.66 23.91 -7.92
N GLU A 653 -19.69 23.09 -8.20
CA GLU A 653 -20.56 22.45 -7.19
C GLU A 653 -19.73 21.74 -6.08
N VAL A 654 -18.69 20.99 -6.47
CA VAL A 654 -17.83 20.24 -5.54
C VAL A 654 -17.01 21.17 -4.64
N LEU A 655 -16.68 22.39 -5.10
CA LEU A 655 -15.86 23.36 -4.37
C LEU A 655 -16.66 24.38 -3.54
N GLU A 656 -17.98 24.43 -3.65
CA GLU A 656 -18.79 25.50 -3.01
C GLU A 656 -18.64 25.55 -1.48
N PHE A 657 -18.54 24.40 -0.81
CA PHE A 657 -18.42 24.34 0.66
C PHE A 657 -17.17 25.05 1.21
N ILE A 658 -16.13 25.18 0.38
CA ILE A 658 -14.86 25.87 0.70
C ILE A 658 -14.89 27.29 0.14
N SER A 659 -15.11 27.42 -1.16
CA SER A 659 -14.96 28.67 -1.92
C SER A 659 -15.99 29.75 -1.57
N ASP A 660 -17.19 29.32 -1.13
CA ASP A 660 -18.30 30.18 -0.71
C ASP A 660 -18.62 29.97 0.79
N TYR A 661 -17.66 29.47 1.57
CA TYR A 661 -17.86 29.21 3.00
C TYR A 661 -18.47 30.42 3.73
N GLY A 662 -19.56 30.14 4.45
CA GLY A 662 -20.34 31.15 5.19
C GLY A 662 -21.44 31.87 4.39
N LYS A 663 -21.52 31.71 3.06
CA LYS A 663 -22.63 32.25 2.25
C LYS A 663 -23.87 31.34 2.36
N PRO A 664 -25.10 31.86 2.55
CA PRO A 664 -26.32 31.03 2.66
C PRO A 664 -26.61 30.10 1.46
N SER A 665 -26.03 30.40 0.29
CA SER A 665 -26.13 29.61 -0.93
C SER A 665 -25.21 28.38 -0.96
N ALA A 666 -24.15 28.35 -0.15
CA ALA A 666 -23.19 27.26 -0.14
C ALA A 666 -23.69 26.05 0.69
N PRO A 667 -23.25 24.82 0.39
CA PRO A 667 -23.42 23.69 1.28
C PRO A 667 -22.55 23.88 2.55
N PRO A 668 -23.11 23.77 3.77
CA PRO A 668 -22.33 23.89 5.00
C PRO A 668 -21.41 22.67 5.18
N PRO A 669 -20.16 22.84 5.63
CA PRO A 669 -19.28 21.72 5.95
C PRO A 669 -19.88 20.85 7.07
N ALA A 670 -19.81 19.53 6.90
CA ALA A 670 -20.27 18.55 7.89
C ALA A 670 -19.45 18.64 9.20
N ALA A 671 -18.14 18.87 9.04
CA ALA A 671 -17.19 19.14 10.11
C ALA A 671 -15.97 19.93 9.58
N ILE A 672 -15.30 20.66 10.48
CA ILE A 672 -13.94 21.20 10.30
C ILE A 672 -13.14 20.74 11.51
N VAL A 673 -12.05 20.01 11.30
CA VAL A 673 -11.23 19.42 12.37
C VAL A 673 -9.76 19.75 12.14
N ALA A 674 -9.15 20.46 13.09
CA ALA A 674 -7.72 20.74 13.11
C ALA A 674 -7.00 19.83 14.11
N CYS A 675 -6.05 19.04 13.62
CA CYS A 675 -5.16 18.22 14.44
C CYS A 675 -3.83 18.96 14.59
N VAL A 676 -3.44 19.27 15.83
CA VAL A 676 -2.33 20.20 16.10
C VAL A 676 -1.37 19.68 17.18
N PRO A 677 -0.07 20.02 17.11
CA PRO A 677 0.85 19.73 18.19
C PRO A 677 0.45 20.48 19.47
N LYS A 678 0.70 19.87 20.64
CA LYS A 678 0.64 20.58 21.93
C LYS A 678 1.82 21.54 22.13
N LYS A 679 2.97 21.17 21.57
CA LYS A 679 4.22 21.92 21.67
C LYS A 679 4.92 22.01 20.32
N VAL A 680 5.50 23.17 20.05
CA VAL A 680 6.25 23.47 18.83
C VAL A 680 7.67 23.88 19.16
N HIS A 681 8.61 23.60 18.26
CA HIS A 681 9.98 24.07 18.42
C HIS A 681 10.09 25.49 17.87
N ALA A 682 10.48 26.45 18.71
CA ALA A 682 10.84 27.79 18.30
C ALA A 682 12.37 27.94 18.32
N ASP A 683 12.94 28.34 17.19
CA ASP A 683 14.40 28.41 17.03
C ASP A 683 15.03 29.35 18.06
N GLY A 684 16.09 28.87 18.73
CA GLY A 684 16.76 29.58 19.82
C GLY A 684 16.04 29.58 21.18
N VAL A 685 14.76 29.17 21.24
CA VAL A 685 13.95 29.14 22.49
C VAL A 685 13.66 27.70 22.96
N GLY A 686 13.58 26.74 22.04
CA GLY A 686 13.26 25.34 22.33
C GLY A 686 11.76 25.04 22.20
N GLU A 687 11.25 24.10 22.99
CA GLU A 687 9.82 23.78 22.98
C GLU A 687 8.98 24.88 23.65
N THR A 688 7.95 25.36 22.94
CA THR A 688 6.95 26.30 23.44
C THR A 688 5.53 25.74 23.23
N ASP A 689 4.58 26.15 24.07
CA ASP A 689 3.19 25.69 23.96
C ASP A 689 2.53 26.29 22.70
N PHE A 690 1.94 25.44 21.86
CA PHE A 690 1.20 25.88 20.70
C PHE A 690 -0.21 26.29 21.12
N LYS A 691 -0.60 27.55 20.83
CA LYS A 691 -1.91 28.09 21.18
C LYS A 691 -2.66 28.50 19.91
N ILE A 692 -3.87 28.00 19.79
CA ILE A 692 -4.78 28.20 18.67
C ILE A 692 -6.21 28.11 19.18
N GLN A 693 -7.11 28.96 18.71
CA GLN A 693 -8.55 28.93 19.01
C GLN A 693 -9.36 28.71 17.72
N PRO A 694 -10.61 28.21 17.79
CA PRO A 694 -11.45 28.01 16.61
C PRO A 694 -11.66 29.28 15.79
N GLU A 695 -11.70 30.44 16.44
CA GLU A 695 -11.85 31.76 15.83
C GLU A 695 -10.63 32.15 14.99
N ASP A 696 -9.41 31.73 15.37
CA ASP A 696 -8.21 31.95 14.55
C ASP A 696 -8.30 31.22 13.21
N ILE A 697 -8.89 30.01 13.20
CA ILE A 697 -9.08 29.18 12.01
C ILE A 697 -10.13 29.81 11.10
N LEU A 698 -11.26 30.26 11.66
CA LEU A 698 -12.30 30.95 10.90
C LEU A 698 -11.77 32.26 10.29
N ALA A 699 -10.97 33.03 11.03
CA ALA A 699 -10.33 34.24 10.49
C ALA A 699 -9.38 33.92 9.33
N ALA A 700 -8.56 32.86 9.43
CA ALA A 700 -7.68 32.45 8.34
C ALA A 700 -8.44 32.00 7.08
N ILE A 701 -9.57 31.30 7.24
CA ILE A 701 -10.46 30.94 6.12
C ILE A 701 -11.04 32.23 5.50
N GLU A 702 -11.62 33.11 6.32
CA GLU A 702 -12.19 34.38 5.86
C GLU A 702 -11.20 35.27 5.12
N ASP A 703 -9.94 35.32 5.55
CA ASP A 703 -8.91 36.10 4.87
C ASP A 703 -8.59 35.50 3.49
N GLY A 704 -8.53 34.17 3.37
CA GLY A 704 -8.42 33.48 2.08
C GLY A 704 -9.64 33.69 1.17
N LEU A 705 -10.83 33.91 1.74
CA LEU A 705 -12.04 34.31 1.00
C LEU A 705 -11.99 35.78 0.52
N LYS A 706 -11.16 36.63 1.14
CA LYS A 706 -11.03 38.07 0.82
C LYS A 706 -9.87 38.38 -0.12
N GLU A 707 -8.84 37.52 -0.19
CA GLU A 707 -7.72 37.72 -1.12
C GLU A 707 -8.18 37.77 -2.59
N PRO A 708 -7.55 38.62 -3.44
CA PRO A 708 -7.84 38.67 -4.86
C PRO A 708 -7.37 37.39 -5.57
N ILE A 709 -8.08 37.01 -6.62
CA ILE A 709 -7.74 35.87 -7.49
C ILE A 709 -7.61 36.36 -8.93
N GLU A 710 -6.62 35.83 -9.65
CA GLU A 710 -6.34 36.15 -11.05
C GLU A 710 -6.31 34.87 -11.89
N ALA A 711 -6.71 34.96 -13.17
CA ALA A 711 -6.67 33.82 -14.08
C ALA A 711 -5.24 33.27 -14.23
N GLU A 712 -5.11 31.99 -14.54
CA GLU A 712 -3.79 31.37 -14.75
C GLU A 712 -3.32 31.51 -16.20
N PRO A 713 -2.03 31.84 -16.44
CA PRO A 713 -1.47 31.73 -17.79
C PRO A 713 -1.37 30.26 -18.19
N GLU A 714 -1.77 29.95 -19.41
CA GLU A 714 -1.67 28.61 -19.98
C GLU A 714 -0.21 28.22 -20.19
N LEU A 715 0.16 27.01 -19.76
CA LEU A 715 1.53 26.49 -19.87
C LEU A 715 1.70 25.71 -21.19
N GLU A 716 2.67 26.13 -22.00
CA GLU A 716 3.11 25.37 -23.17
C GLU A 716 3.90 24.13 -22.72
N ILE A 717 3.52 22.97 -23.25
CA ILE A 717 4.10 21.67 -22.86
C ILE A 717 4.95 21.14 -24.02
N PRO A 718 6.20 20.70 -23.76
CA PRO A 718 7.04 20.11 -24.80
C PRO A 718 6.43 18.82 -25.36
N LYS A 719 6.45 18.67 -26.69
CA LYS A 719 6.14 17.38 -27.35
C LYS A 719 7.25 16.33 -27.15
N ALA A 720 8.49 16.79 -26.95
CA ALA A 720 9.68 15.99 -26.67
C ALA A 720 10.65 16.82 -25.82
N LEU A 721 11.41 16.18 -24.93
CA LEU A 721 12.45 16.83 -24.12
C LEU A 721 13.80 16.92 -24.88
N ILE A 722 13.98 16.09 -25.90
CA ILE A 722 15.15 16.08 -26.80
C ILE A 722 14.62 16.11 -28.23
N SER A 723 15.07 17.05 -29.06
CA SER A 723 14.64 17.12 -30.46
C SER A 723 15.33 16.05 -31.31
N SER A 724 14.71 15.65 -32.43
CA SER A 724 15.31 14.69 -33.36
C SER A 724 16.64 15.20 -33.95
N GLU A 725 16.78 16.51 -34.13
CA GLU A 725 18.03 17.15 -34.59
C GLU A 725 19.14 17.01 -33.54
N GLN A 726 18.84 17.30 -32.28
CA GLN A 726 19.77 17.13 -31.15
C GLN A 726 20.18 15.66 -30.99
N LEU A 727 19.25 14.72 -31.17
CA LEU A 727 19.53 13.29 -31.08
C LEU A 727 20.49 12.82 -32.19
N LEU A 728 20.27 13.26 -33.43
CA LEU A 728 21.16 12.97 -34.56
C LEU A 728 22.55 13.60 -34.37
N GLU A 729 22.63 14.82 -33.83
CA GLU A 729 23.90 15.45 -33.48
C GLU A 729 24.65 14.65 -32.41
N LEU A 730 23.98 14.25 -31.32
CA LEU A 730 24.56 13.44 -30.25
C LEU A 730 25.04 12.07 -30.78
N GLN A 731 24.27 11.40 -31.64
CA GLN A 731 24.69 10.14 -32.27
C GLN A 731 25.93 10.31 -33.14
N SER A 732 26.00 11.40 -33.92
CA SER A 732 27.15 11.74 -34.77
C SER A 732 28.41 12.03 -33.93
N GLN A 733 28.26 12.77 -32.83
CA GLN A 733 29.37 13.12 -31.94
C GLN A 733 29.87 11.95 -31.06
N ARG A 734 28.97 11.07 -30.60
CA ARG A 734 29.29 10.01 -29.62
C ARG A 734 29.50 8.62 -30.24
N THR A 735 29.00 8.38 -31.45
CA THR A 735 29.09 7.08 -32.16
C THR A 735 28.69 5.87 -31.28
N PRO A 736 27.47 5.86 -30.71
CA PRO A 736 27.04 4.83 -29.77
C PRO A 736 27.02 3.44 -30.41
N HIS A 737 27.64 2.47 -29.75
CA HIS A 737 27.66 1.07 -30.20
C HIS A 737 27.72 0.11 -29.01
N MET A 738 27.47 -1.18 -29.26
CA MET A 738 27.55 -2.23 -28.24
C MET A 738 28.96 -2.81 -28.16
N ILE A 739 29.44 -3.14 -26.96
CA ILE A 739 30.75 -3.76 -26.72
C ILE A 739 30.61 -5.22 -26.25
N ALA A 740 31.68 -6.00 -26.41
CA ALA A 740 31.67 -7.42 -26.04
C ALA A 740 31.75 -7.63 -24.52
N LEU A 741 30.78 -8.38 -23.97
CA LEU A 741 30.74 -8.77 -22.56
C LEU A 741 31.76 -9.87 -22.22
N ASP A 742 31.99 -10.81 -23.16
CA ASP A 742 32.93 -11.92 -23.01
C ASP A 742 34.21 -11.66 -23.85
N LYS A 743 35.35 -11.52 -23.15
CA LYS A 743 36.67 -11.30 -23.77
C LYS A 743 37.18 -12.51 -24.55
N GLU A 744 36.71 -13.72 -24.28
CA GLU A 744 37.11 -14.95 -24.98
C GLU A 744 36.24 -15.22 -26.21
N LYS A 745 34.93 -14.95 -26.15
CA LYS A 745 33.98 -15.25 -27.25
C LYS A 745 33.59 -14.07 -28.14
N LYS A 746 33.95 -12.83 -27.80
CA LYS A 746 33.55 -11.60 -28.53
C LYS A 746 32.03 -11.46 -28.73
N MET A 747 31.22 -11.98 -27.81
CA MET A 747 29.76 -11.85 -27.89
C MET A 747 29.33 -10.46 -27.38
N LEU A 748 28.66 -9.69 -28.25
CA LEU A 748 28.12 -8.36 -27.94
C LEU A 748 26.90 -8.41 -27.00
N LYS A 749 26.25 -9.57 -26.93
CA LYS A 749 25.05 -9.83 -26.13
C LYS A 749 25.16 -11.21 -25.50
N ILE A 750 24.75 -11.34 -24.26
CA ILE A 750 24.53 -12.62 -23.59
C ILE A 750 23.01 -12.79 -23.46
N TYR A 751 22.50 -13.94 -23.91
CA TYR A 751 21.11 -14.33 -23.66
C TYR A 751 21.14 -15.47 -22.66
N ASP A 752 20.43 -15.30 -21.56
CA ASP A 752 20.20 -16.35 -20.56
C ASP A 752 18.88 -17.06 -20.90
N GLU A 753 18.99 -18.33 -21.33
CA GLU A 753 17.84 -19.15 -21.71
C GLU A 753 16.94 -19.49 -20.50
N ASP A 754 17.49 -19.55 -19.29
CA ASP A 754 16.75 -19.94 -18.07
C ASP A 754 15.88 -18.78 -17.56
N THR A 755 16.38 -17.54 -17.65
CA THR A 755 15.65 -16.34 -17.17
C THR A 755 14.97 -15.55 -18.29
N GLY A 756 15.38 -15.73 -19.55
CA GLY A 756 14.92 -14.96 -20.72
C GLY A 756 15.50 -13.54 -20.78
N ILE A 757 16.59 -13.26 -20.06
CA ILE A 757 17.22 -11.93 -19.99
C ILE A 757 18.27 -11.79 -21.10
N VAL A 758 18.26 -10.65 -21.79
CA VAL A 758 19.36 -10.20 -22.65
C VAL A 758 20.21 -9.21 -21.88
N GLN A 759 21.52 -9.45 -21.84
CA GLN A 759 22.51 -8.53 -21.29
C GLN A 759 23.37 -7.97 -22.42
N LEU A 760 23.63 -6.66 -22.38
CA LEU A 760 24.58 -5.97 -23.26
C LEU A 760 25.34 -4.89 -22.48
N CYS A 761 26.44 -4.40 -23.04
CA CYS A 761 27.13 -3.23 -22.53
C CYS A 761 27.38 -2.23 -23.67
N LEU A 762 27.28 -0.95 -23.36
CA LEU A 762 27.40 0.14 -24.32
C LEU A 762 28.83 0.67 -24.40
N SER A 763 29.15 1.36 -25.50
CA SER A 763 30.47 1.94 -25.77
C SER A 763 30.91 3.00 -24.76
N ASN A 764 29.96 3.62 -24.06
CA ASN A 764 30.22 4.53 -22.95
C ASN A 764 30.34 3.82 -21.58
N GLY A 765 30.31 2.49 -21.55
CA GLY A 765 30.52 1.66 -20.36
C GLY A 765 29.28 1.30 -19.55
N ILE A 766 28.07 1.72 -19.95
CA ILE A 766 26.82 1.39 -19.22
C ILE A 766 26.36 -0.04 -19.55
N PRO A 767 26.22 -0.95 -18.56
CA PRO A 767 25.56 -2.23 -18.73
C PRO A 767 24.03 -2.07 -18.76
N VAL A 768 23.40 -2.80 -19.67
CA VAL A 768 21.94 -2.81 -19.83
C VAL A 768 21.45 -4.26 -19.85
N ASN A 769 20.49 -4.55 -18.97
CA ASN A 769 19.77 -5.81 -18.91
C ASN A 769 18.34 -5.55 -19.40
N TYR A 770 17.81 -6.36 -20.33
CA TYR A 770 16.40 -6.28 -20.70
C TYR A 770 15.73 -7.65 -20.85
N LYS A 771 14.43 -7.70 -20.56
CA LYS A 771 13.58 -8.87 -20.77
C LYS A 771 12.27 -8.46 -21.44
N ILE A 772 12.00 -9.05 -22.60
CA ILE A 772 10.70 -8.92 -23.26
C ILE A 772 9.71 -9.79 -22.48
N SER A 773 8.59 -9.20 -22.04
CA SER A 773 7.57 -9.87 -21.23
C SER A 773 6.19 -9.42 -21.66
N LYS A 774 5.26 -10.38 -21.84
CA LYS A 774 3.87 -10.12 -22.23
C LYS A 774 2.91 -10.11 -21.03
N ASN A 775 3.44 -10.07 -19.81
CA ASN A 775 2.65 -10.08 -18.59
C ASN A 775 1.89 -8.76 -18.38
N GLU A 776 2.46 -7.64 -18.84
CA GLU A 776 1.79 -6.34 -18.88
C GLU A 776 1.81 -5.85 -20.34
N THR A 777 0.68 -5.99 -21.03
CA THR A 777 0.53 -5.62 -22.44
C THR A 777 0.72 -4.12 -22.66
N ASN A 778 1.50 -3.73 -23.67
CA ASN A 778 1.81 -2.33 -23.98
C ASN A 778 2.40 -1.51 -22.79
N SER A 779 2.99 -2.16 -21.79
CA SER A 779 3.61 -1.55 -20.61
C SER A 779 5.12 -1.82 -20.58
N GLY A 780 5.87 -0.97 -19.87
CA GLY A 780 7.26 -1.19 -19.55
C GLY A 780 7.69 -0.56 -18.22
N VAL A 781 8.63 -1.23 -17.55
CA VAL A 781 9.33 -0.75 -16.35
C VAL A 781 10.82 -0.67 -16.66
N MET A 782 11.43 0.49 -16.40
CA MET A 782 12.87 0.72 -16.52
C MET A 782 13.41 1.17 -15.17
N ARG A 783 14.48 0.53 -14.70
CA ARG A 783 15.13 0.85 -13.43
C ARG A 783 16.61 1.11 -13.66
N LEU A 784 17.07 2.32 -13.36
CA LEU A 784 18.48 2.65 -13.19
C LEU A 784 18.88 2.37 -11.74
N ILE A 785 19.96 1.63 -11.55
CA ILE A 785 20.61 1.39 -10.25
C ILE A 785 22.03 1.97 -10.32
N VAL A 786 22.43 2.73 -9.29
CA VAL A 786 23.76 3.33 -9.18
C VAL A 786 24.41 2.91 -7.87
N GLY A 787 25.55 2.22 -7.92
CA GLY A 787 26.18 1.63 -6.74
C GLY A 787 26.83 2.66 -5.80
N GLY A 788 26.66 2.50 -4.49
CA GLY A 788 27.30 3.31 -3.46
C GLY A 788 26.32 3.78 -2.39
N GLY A 789 25.17 4.33 -2.80
CA GLY A 789 24.10 4.76 -1.90
C GLY A 789 24.61 5.68 -0.78
N ARG A 790 24.10 5.49 0.43
CA ARG A 790 24.58 6.20 1.64
C ARG A 790 25.91 5.65 2.15
N ALA A 791 26.28 4.41 1.84
CA ALA A 791 27.58 3.84 2.22
C ALA A 791 28.78 4.56 1.53
N ALA A 792 28.53 5.26 0.42
CA ALA A 792 29.50 6.14 -0.25
C ALA A 792 29.69 7.52 0.45
N GLU A 793 28.88 7.88 1.46
CA GLU A 793 29.06 9.13 2.19
C GLU A 793 30.39 9.17 2.95
N CYS A 794 31.13 10.29 2.84
CA CYS A 794 32.28 10.55 3.70
C CYS A 794 31.84 11.00 5.11
N PRO A 795 32.66 10.79 6.16
CA PRO A 795 32.31 11.14 7.54
C PRO A 795 31.87 12.60 7.75
N GLU A 796 32.39 13.52 6.94
CA GLU A 796 32.08 14.95 6.98
C GLU A 796 30.77 15.32 6.24
N ALA A 797 30.20 14.40 5.44
CA ALA A 797 29.05 14.60 4.56
C ALA A 797 27.88 13.64 4.88
N LYS A 798 27.74 13.23 6.14
CA LYS A 798 26.61 12.40 6.62
C LYS A 798 25.26 13.00 6.21
N GLY A 799 24.41 12.19 5.59
CA GLY A 799 23.11 12.59 5.04
C GLY A 799 23.17 13.32 3.70
N ALA A 800 24.34 13.54 3.10
CA ALA A 800 24.44 14.27 1.84
C ALA A 800 23.80 13.54 0.66
N VAL A 801 23.80 12.21 0.64
CA VAL A 801 23.19 11.43 -0.44
C VAL A 801 21.67 11.47 -0.33
N ILE A 802 21.12 11.20 0.85
CA ILE A 802 19.66 11.16 1.05
C ILE A 802 19.02 12.55 0.85
N VAL A 803 19.67 13.62 1.35
CA VAL A 803 19.25 15.01 1.11
C VAL A 803 19.45 15.41 -0.35
N GLY A 804 20.54 14.98 -1.00
CA GLY A 804 20.82 15.31 -2.40
C GLY A 804 19.85 14.64 -3.38
N VAL A 805 19.53 13.37 -3.15
CA VAL A 805 18.54 12.62 -3.91
C VAL A 805 17.17 13.27 -3.78
N ARG A 806 16.76 13.64 -2.55
CA ARG A 806 15.53 14.41 -2.36
C ARG A 806 15.59 15.81 -3.00
N THR A 807 16.73 16.49 -2.98
CA THR A 807 16.92 17.80 -3.66
C THR A 807 16.68 17.70 -5.17
N LEU A 808 17.22 16.66 -5.82
CA LEU A 808 17.02 16.42 -7.25
C LEU A 808 15.56 16.08 -7.57
N SER A 809 14.95 15.22 -6.76
CA SER A 809 13.53 14.84 -6.80
C SER A 809 12.61 16.07 -6.66
N GLU A 810 12.85 16.92 -5.65
CA GLU A 810 12.12 18.17 -5.39
C GLU A 810 12.29 19.22 -6.49
N GLY A 811 13.47 19.25 -7.12
CA GLY A 811 13.79 20.17 -8.19
C GLY A 811 12.97 19.89 -9.45
N GLY A 812 12.81 18.60 -9.82
CA GLY A 812 11.98 18.15 -10.94
C GLY A 812 12.32 18.77 -12.32
N ARG A 813 13.46 19.47 -12.42
CA ARG A 813 13.80 20.36 -13.53
C ARG A 813 14.96 19.80 -14.35
N VAL A 814 14.79 19.71 -15.67
CA VAL A 814 15.84 19.24 -16.59
C VAL A 814 16.05 20.21 -17.75
N GLY A 815 17.31 20.51 -18.06
CA GLY A 815 17.69 21.44 -19.11
C GLY A 815 17.04 22.82 -18.96
N SER A 816 16.39 23.30 -20.03
CA SER A 816 15.65 24.56 -20.06
C SER A 816 14.25 24.47 -19.45
N PHE A 817 13.61 23.30 -19.52
CA PHE A 817 12.22 23.08 -19.12
C PHE A 817 11.99 23.36 -17.63
N SER A 818 10.80 23.81 -17.26
CA SER A 818 10.40 23.97 -15.86
C SER A 818 9.90 22.65 -15.26
N ARG A 819 9.78 22.58 -13.93
CA ARG A 819 9.24 21.40 -13.24
C ARG A 819 7.80 21.10 -13.70
N GLU A 820 6.98 22.13 -13.82
CA GLU A 820 5.61 22.05 -14.30
C GLU A 820 5.52 21.46 -15.71
N GLN A 821 6.43 21.85 -16.61
CA GLN A 821 6.49 21.31 -17.97
C GLN A 821 6.92 19.84 -18.01
N VAL A 822 7.84 19.43 -17.14
CA VAL A 822 8.32 18.04 -17.04
C VAL A 822 7.22 17.14 -16.46
N GLU A 823 6.51 17.57 -15.42
CA GLU A 823 5.39 16.81 -14.85
C GLU A 823 4.23 16.66 -15.87
N LEU A 824 3.88 17.73 -16.60
CA LEU A 824 2.87 17.66 -17.68
C LEU A 824 3.31 16.78 -18.86
N PHE A 825 4.60 16.77 -19.19
CA PHE A 825 5.16 15.83 -20.16
C PHE A 825 5.03 14.39 -19.68
N CYS A 826 5.26 14.11 -18.39
CA CYS A 826 5.07 12.78 -17.83
C CYS A 826 3.60 12.34 -17.88
N VAL A 827 2.66 13.21 -17.50
CA VAL A 827 1.20 12.94 -17.57
C VAL A 827 0.76 12.62 -19.00
N ASN A 828 1.16 13.43 -19.99
CA ASN A 828 0.78 13.21 -21.39
C ASN A 828 1.27 11.86 -21.97
N ASN A 829 2.40 11.36 -21.46
CA ASN A 829 3.06 10.13 -21.93
C ASN A 829 2.83 8.93 -21.00
N LEU A 830 1.96 9.05 -20.00
CA LEU A 830 1.72 8.06 -18.93
C LEU A 830 3.02 7.53 -18.29
N ILE A 831 3.92 8.44 -17.95
CA ILE A 831 5.18 8.13 -17.25
C ILE A 831 4.99 8.39 -15.76
N ASN A 832 5.21 7.36 -14.95
CA ASN A 832 5.46 7.51 -13.52
C ASN A 832 6.97 7.35 -13.26
N CYS A 833 7.56 8.22 -12.46
CA CYS A 833 8.99 8.30 -12.21
C CYS A 833 9.25 8.51 -10.71
N SER A 834 10.01 7.61 -10.09
CA SER A 834 10.49 7.74 -8.72
C SER A 834 12.02 7.76 -8.64
N LEU A 835 12.56 8.47 -7.67
CA LEU A 835 14.00 8.58 -7.41
C LEU A 835 14.24 8.42 -5.89
N GLU A 836 15.01 7.40 -5.53
CA GLU A 836 15.22 6.97 -4.14
C GLU A 836 16.69 6.65 -3.88
N SER A 837 17.09 6.62 -2.60
CA SER A 837 18.40 6.12 -2.18
C SER A 837 18.29 5.17 -1.02
N THR A 838 18.97 4.04 -1.14
CA THR A 838 19.19 3.07 -0.07
C THR A 838 20.59 3.25 0.52
N GLU A 839 20.91 2.41 1.50
CA GLU A 839 22.23 2.26 2.07
C GLU A 839 23.29 1.91 1.01
N GLU A 840 22.92 1.11 0.01
CA GLU A 840 23.85 0.50 -0.96
C GLU A 840 23.77 1.08 -2.37
N PHE A 841 22.65 1.71 -2.77
CA PHE A 841 22.46 2.22 -4.13
C PHE A 841 21.53 3.44 -4.20
N ILE A 842 21.65 4.20 -5.28
CA ILE A 842 20.63 5.17 -5.73
C ILE A 842 19.81 4.49 -6.82
N CYS A 843 18.49 4.60 -6.76
CA CYS A 843 17.56 3.94 -7.68
C CYS A 843 16.66 4.98 -8.34
N MET A 844 16.49 4.89 -9.66
CA MET A 844 15.50 5.65 -10.41
C MET A 844 14.63 4.68 -11.19
N GLU A 845 13.33 4.61 -10.87
CA GLU A 845 12.37 3.72 -11.53
C GLU A 845 11.38 4.52 -12.37
N PHE A 846 11.16 4.05 -13.60
CA PHE A 846 10.19 4.55 -14.54
C PHE A 846 9.18 3.45 -14.85
N ARG A 847 7.90 3.80 -14.88
CA ARG A 847 6.81 3.01 -15.45
C ARG A 847 6.22 3.80 -16.59
N PHE A 848 6.04 3.19 -17.75
CA PHE A 848 5.63 3.89 -18.97
C PHE A 848 4.78 3.00 -19.87
N THR A 849 3.92 3.62 -20.68
CA THR A 849 3.23 2.94 -21.78
C THR A 849 4.13 2.83 -23.02
N LEU A 850 3.90 1.81 -23.84
CA LEU A 850 4.51 1.66 -25.17
C LEU A 850 3.73 2.40 -26.26
N LYS A 851 2.50 2.83 -25.98
CA LYS A 851 1.69 3.68 -26.88
C LYS A 851 2.28 5.09 -26.98
N ASP A 852 1.96 5.79 -28.07
CA ASP A 852 2.31 7.19 -28.32
C ASP A 852 3.80 7.58 -28.10
N ASN A 853 4.71 6.61 -28.18
CA ASN A 853 6.13 6.74 -27.84
C ASN A 853 6.45 6.99 -26.35
N GLY A 854 5.57 6.60 -25.41
CA GLY A 854 5.80 6.72 -23.96
C GLY A 854 7.14 6.13 -23.49
N MET A 855 7.57 5.00 -24.08
CA MET A 855 8.92 4.45 -23.89
C MET A 855 10.02 5.45 -24.25
N ARG A 856 10.00 6.01 -25.47
CA ARG A 856 11.01 7.01 -25.91
C ARG A 856 10.96 8.26 -25.03
N ALA A 857 9.78 8.66 -24.58
CA ALA A 857 9.61 9.77 -23.64
C ALA A 857 10.25 9.48 -22.25
N ALA A 858 10.13 8.26 -21.73
CA ALA A 858 10.82 7.84 -20.51
C ALA A 858 12.36 7.79 -20.68
N PHE A 859 12.85 7.29 -21.81
CA PHE A 859 14.27 7.34 -22.15
C PHE A 859 14.81 8.77 -22.32
N GLN A 860 14.03 9.68 -22.91
CA GLN A 860 14.38 11.11 -22.99
C GLN A 860 14.51 11.72 -21.59
N LEU A 861 13.55 11.46 -20.70
CA LEU A 861 13.60 11.97 -19.32
C LEU A 861 14.83 11.44 -18.56
N LEU A 862 15.13 10.15 -18.69
CA LEU A 862 16.33 9.54 -18.10
C LEU A 862 17.61 10.19 -18.64
N HIS A 863 17.77 10.33 -19.95
CA HIS A 863 18.92 11.01 -20.57
C HIS A 863 19.06 12.45 -20.05
N MET A 864 17.95 13.20 -19.99
CA MET A 864 17.92 14.57 -19.51
C MET A 864 18.30 14.71 -18.03
N VAL A 865 17.98 13.73 -17.17
CA VAL A 865 18.44 13.72 -15.76
C VAL A 865 19.94 13.41 -15.66
N LEU A 866 20.47 12.50 -16.50
CA LEU A 866 21.88 12.10 -16.49
C LEU A 866 22.84 13.19 -17.03
N GLU A 867 22.43 13.93 -18.06
CA GLU A 867 23.25 14.96 -18.72
C GLU A 867 22.91 16.38 -18.29
N HIS A 868 21.64 16.67 -17.96
CA HIS A 868 21.10 18.03 -17.85
C HIS A 868 20.23 18.25 -16.59
N SER A 869 20.51 17.53 -15.50
CA SER A 869 19.85 17.75 -14.20
C SER A 869 20.15 19.15 -13.63
N VAL A 870 19.07 19.86 -13.26
CA VAL A 870 19.15 21.19 -12.64
C VAL A 870 18.94 21.07 -11.13
N TRP A 871 19.83 21.71 -10.37
CA TRP A 871 19.86 21.68 -8.91
C TRP A 871 19.49 23.08 -8.40
N LEU A 872 18.47 23.18 -7.54
CA LEU A 872 17.87 24.44 -7.10
C LEU A 872 18.03 24.61 -5.59
N ASP A 873 18.40 25.81 -5.13
CA ASP A 873 18.55 26.11 -3.69
C ASP A 873 17.22 25.94 -2.92
N GLU A 874 16.10 26.43 -3.45
CA GLU A 874 14.77 26.24 -2.84
C GLU A 874 14.38 24.76 -2.65
N ALA A 875 14.79 23.89 -3.59
CA ALA A 875 14.54 22.44 -3.49
C ALA A 875 15.42 21.78 -2.42
N PHE A 876 16.64 22.30 -2.22
CA PHE A 876 17.57 21.85 -1.19
C PHE A 876 17.14 22.30 0.20
N ASP A 877 16.62 23.52 0.35
CA ASP A 877 16.11 24.01 1.63
C ASP A 877 14.85 23.26 2.05
N ARG A 878 13.91 22.97 1.12
CA ARG A 878 12.78 22.06 1.38
C ARG A 878 13.25 20.66 1.79
N ALA A 879 14.22 20.06 1.08
CA ALA A 879 14.77 18.76 1.43
C ALA A 879 15.39 18.76 2.84
N LYS A 880 16.15 19.79 3.21
CA LYS A 880 16.71 19.94 4.56
C LYS A 880 15.63 20.12 5.64
N GLN A 881 14.59 20.89 5.35
CA GLN A 881 13.47 21.10 6.26
C GLN A 881 12.70 19.80 6.51
N LEU A 882 12.48 18.99 5.47
CA LEU A 882 11.86 17.67 5.56
C LEU A 882 12.64 16.74 6.51
N TYR A 883 13.94 16.56 6.29
CA TYR A 883 14.78 15.71 7.16
C TYR A 883 14.93 16.27 8.58
N MET A 884 14.91 17.60 8.76
CA MET A 884 14.84 18.22 10.09
C MET A 884 13.53 17.87 10.81
N SER A 885 12.40 17.89 10.09
CA SER A 885 11.09 17.48 10.62
C SER A 885 11.08 15.99 10.98
N TYR A 886 11.61 15.13 10.12
CA TYR A 886 11.79 13.70 10.40
C TYR A 886 12.67 13.43 11.62
N TYR A 887 13.80 14.14 11.79
CA TYR A 887 14.61 14.02 13.00
C TYR A 887 13.84 14.45 14.26
N ARG A 888 13.08 15.57 14.18
CA ARG A 888 12.18 16.04 15.25
C ARG A 888 11.01 15.07 15.53
N SER A 889 10.70 14.15 14.61
CA SER A 889 9.67 13.10 14.78
C SER A 889 10.09 11.94 15.69
N ILE A 890 11.40 11.65 15.77
CA ILE A 890 11.95 10.47 16.45
C ILE A 890 11.48 10.33 17.91
N PRO A 891 11.55 11.36 18.78
CA PRO A 891 11.08 11.25 20.17
C PRO A 891 9.55 11.22 20.33
N LYS A 892 8.78 11.24 19.24
CA LYS A 892 7.30 11.22 19.24
C LYS A 892 6.71 9.86 18.80
N SER A 893 7.55 8.87 18.53
CA SER A 893 7.13 7.47 18.34
C SER A 893 8.09 6.56 19.11
N LEU A 894 7.53 5.61 19.88
CA LEU A 894 8.29 4.65 20.68
C LEU A 894 9.10 3.71 19.76
N GLU A 895 8.49 3.34 18.65
CA GLU A 895 9.01 2.53 17.57
C GLU A 895 10.20 3.24 16.91
N ARG A 896 10.03 4.49 16.46
CA ARG A 896 11.11 5.28 15.83
C ARG A 896 12.25 5.58 16.80
N SER A 897 11.95 5.96 18.04
CA SER A 897 13.00 6.27 19.04
C SER A 897 13.82 5.04 19.41
N THR A 898 13.17 3.88 19.55
CA THR A 898 13.85 2.62 19.86
C THR A 898 14.66 2.12 18.68
N ALA A 899 14.10 2.13 17.46
CA ALA A 899 14.82 1.77 16.25
C ALA A 899 16.04 2.68 15.99
N HIS A 900 15.90 4.00 16.13
CA HIS A 900 17.00 4.95 15.94
C HIS A 900 18.16 4.71 16.92
N LYS A 901 17.87 4.52 18.22
CA LYS A 901 18.89 4.20 19.23
C LYS A 901 19.54 2.83 19.00
N LEU A 902 18.74 1.82 18.67
CA LEU A 902 19.22 0.47 18.39
C LEU A 902 20.16 0.45 17.18
N MET A 903 19.80 1.15 16.10
CA MET A 903 20.63 1.32 14.91
C MET A 903 21.96 2.01 15.23
N LEU A 904 21.94 3.17 15.89
CA LEU A 904 23.17 3.85 16.31
C LEU A 904 24.05 2.98 17.22
N ALA A 905 23.46 2.22 18.13
CA ALA A 905 24.19 1.34 19.03
C ALA A 905 24.81 0.12 18.33
N MET A 906 24.09 -0.46 17.36
CA MET A 906 24.54 -1.60 16.55
C MET A 906 25.70 -1.22 15.61
N LEU A 907 25.66 -0.01 15.05
CA LEU A 907 26.59 0.50 14.03
C LEU A 907 27.74 1.36 14.61
N ASP A 908 28.09 1.17 15.89
CA ASP A 908 29.16 1.90 16.61
C ASP A 908 29.09 3.45 16.51
N GLY A 909 27.86 3.98 16.45
CA GLY A 909 27.60 5.42 16.30
C GLY A 909 27.69 5.96 14.87
N ASP A 910 27.68 5.09 13.85
CA ASP A 910 27.66 5.52 12.46
C ASP A 910 26.31 6.14 12.05
N GLU A 911 26.27 7.47 12.05
CA GLU A 911 25.12 8.27 11.66
C GLU A 911 24.77 8.20 10.16
N ARG A 912 25.61 7.59 9.30
CA ARG A 912 25.33 7.45 7.85
C ARG A 912 24.07 6.67 7.52
N PHE A 913 23.54 5.89 8.47
CA PHE A 913 22.42 4.97 8.26
C PHE A 913 21.20 5.26 9.15
N VAL A 914 21.13 6.44 9.77
CA VAL A 914 19.94 6.95 10.47
C VAL A 914 19.53 8.31 9.93
N GLU A 915 18.41 8.87 10.41
CA GLU A 915 17.98 10.22 9.99
C GLU A 915 19.07 11.27 10.25
N PRO A 916 19.38 12.16 9.27
CA PRO A 916 20.44 13.17 9.42
C PRO A 916 20.23 14.07 10.64
N THR A 917 21.25 14.16 11.50
CA THR A 917 21.17 15.03 12.69
C THR A 917 21.09 16.51 12.30
N PRO A 918 20.55 17.40 13.17
CA PRO A 918 20.55 18.84 12.94
C PRO A 918 21.94 19.37 12.61
N ASN A 919 22.99 18.90 13.30
CA ASN A 919 24.38 19.30 13.04
C ASN A 919 24.85 18.87 11.65
N SER A 920 24.52 17.65 11.22
CA SER A 920 24.84 17.18 9.87
C SER A 920 24.14 18.04 8.80
N LEU A 921 22.83 18.29 8.95
CA LEU A 921 22.05 19.13 8.04
C LEU A 921 22.57 20.56 7.93
N HIS A 922 23.08 21.16 9.02
CA HIS A 922 23.68 22.49 9.01
C HIS A 922 24.99 22.56 8.20
N HIS A 923 25.77 21.47 8.16
CA HIS A 923 27.03 21.39 7.39
C HIS A 923 26.84 21.02 5.90
N LEU A 924 25.62 20.67 5.47
CA LEU A 924 25.31 20.43 4.07
C LEU A 924 25.13 21.75 3.31
N THR A 925 25.63 21.77 2.07
CA THR A 925 25.39 22.82 1.08
C THR A 925 24.95 22.18 -0.24
N LEU A 926 24.23 22.92 -1.09
CA LEU A 926 23.74 22.43 -2.39
C LEU A 926 24.84 21.75 -3.21
N ARG A 927 26.04 22.36 -3.24
CA ARG A 927 27.22 21.78 -3.92
C ARG A 927 27.63 20.44 -3.33
N ARG A 928 27.71 20.30 -1.99
CA ARG A 928 28.16 19.06 -1.35
C ARG A 928 27.19 17.91 -1.59
N VAL A 929 25.88 18.17 -1.58
CA VAL A 929 24.87 17.13 -1.84
C VAL A 929 24.81 16.77 -3.32
N LYS A 930 24.98 17.75 -4.22
CA LYS A 930 25.14 17.50 -5.67
C LYS A 930 26.36 16.64 -5.94
N ASP A 931 27.52 17.00 -5.39
CA ASP A 931 28.77 16.26 -5.59
C ASP A 931 28.65 14.83 -5.01
N ALA A 932 28.06 14.65 -3.81
CA ALA A 932 27.85 13.34 -3.19
C ALA A 932 26.93 12.38 -3.98
N VAL A 933 25.96 12.94 -4.71
CA VAL A 933 25.06 12.17 -5.59
C VAL A 933 25.71 11.96 -6.96
N MET A 934 26.03 13.04 -7.68
CA MET A 934 26.45 12.97 -9.08
C MET A 934 27.83 12.31 -9.29
N ASN A 935 28.71 12.29 -8.29
CA ASN A 935 29.97 11.53 -8.37
C ASN A 935 29.75 10.01 -8.37
N GLN A 936 28.56 9.51 -8.04
CA GLN A 936 28.21 8.08 -8.15
C GLN A 936 27.71 7.73 -9.57
N PHE A 937 27.17 8.70 -10.32
CA PHE A 937 26.65 8.53 -11.69
C PHE A 937 27.79 8.47 -12.72
N VAL A 938 28.55 7.38 -12.64
CA VAL A 938 29.71 7.03 -13.46
C VAL A 938 29.34 5.78 -14.26
N SER A 939 29.64 5.72 -15.56
CA SER A 939 29.07 4.70 -16.46
C SER A 939 29.26 3.25 -15.97
N GLY A 940 30.48 2.91 -15.54
CA GLY A 940 30.82 1.58 -15.00
C GLY A 940 30.36 1.32 -13.55
N ASN A 941 29.54 2.21 -12.98
CA ASN A 941 28.93 2.12 -11.65
C ASN A 941 27.40 2.22 -11.70
N MET A 942 26.84 2.32 -12.91
CA MET A 942 25.41 2.31 -13.20
C MET A 942 25.00 0.96 -13.80
N GLU A 943 23.73 0.60 -13.68
CA GLU A 943 23.10 -0.50 -14.40
C GLU A 943 21.66 -0.11 -14.77
N VAL A 944 21.23 -0.37 -16.00
CA VAL A 944 19.83 -0.16 -16.40
C VAL A 944 19.16 -1.51 -16.69
N SER A 945 18.13 -1.84 -15.91
CA SER A 945 17.31 -3.04 -16.06
C SER A 945 15.92 -2.69 -16.60
N ILE A 946 15.45 -3.36 -17.66
CA ILE A 946 14.22 -3.01 -18.39
C ILE A 946 13.34 -4.24 -18.66
N VAL A 947 12.05 -4.17 -18.36
CA VAL A 947 11.08 -5.26 -18.61
C VAL A 947 9.80 -4.70 -19.24
N GLY A 948 9.28 -5.31 -20.30
CA GLY A 948 8.04 -4.86 -20.94
C GLY A 948 7.72 -5.56 -22.27
N ASP A 949 6.57 -5.21 -22.87
CA ASP A 949 6.02 -5.84 -24.09
C ASP A 949 6.50 -5.17 -25.39
N PHE A 950 7.80 -4.87 -25.47
CA PHE A 950 8.42 -4.16 -26.60
C PHE A 950 9.07 -5.11 -27.61
N SER A 951 9.21 -4.64 -28.86
CA SER A 951 10.04 -5.32 -29.85
C SER A 951 11.52 -5.23 -29.45
N LYS A 952 12.33 -6.18 -29.93
CA LYS A 952 13.77 -6.19 -29.68
C LYS A 952 14.46 -5.00 -30.37
N GLU A 953 13.98 -4.67 -31.55
CA GLU A 953 14.48 -3.61 -32.40
C GLU A 953 14.22 -2.24 -31.78
N ASP A 954 13.00 -2.00 -31.27
CA ASP A 954 12.64 -0.73 -30.63
C ASP A 954 13.44 -0.48 -29.35
N ILE A 955 13.57 -1.48 -28.46
CA ILE A 955 14.31 -1.30 -27.21
C ILE A 955 15.80 -1.07 -27.47
N GLU A 956 16.40 -1.81 -28.40
CA GLU A 956 17.82 -1.64 -28.74
C GLU A 956 18.08 -0.29 -29.43
N SER A 957 17.13 0.22 -30.23
CA SER A 957 17.20 1.57 -30.81
C SER A 957 17.16 2.62 -29.69
N CYS A 958 16.19 2.56 -28.78
CA CYS A 958 16.07 3.51 -27.66
C CYS A 958 17.31 3.49 -26.74
N VAL A 959 17.84 2.29 -26.45
CA VAL A 959 19.05 2.13 -25.66
C VAL A 959 20.27 2.76 -26.35
N LEU A 960 20.45 2.61 -27.67
CA LEU A 960 21.55 3.25 -28.40
C LEU A 960 21.35 4.76 -28.57
N GLU A 961 20.13 5.20 -28.88
CA GLU A 961 19.74 6.60 -29.05
C GLU A 961 19.95 7.42 -27.78
N TYR A 962 19.47 6.93 -26.63
CA TYR A 962 19.39 7.72 -25.40
C TYR A 962 20.42 7.31 -24.34
N LEU A 963 20.65 6.02 -24.09
CA LEU A 963 21.67 5.60 -23.10
C LEU A 963 23.08 5.58 -23.70
N GLY A 964 23.22 5.21 -24.98
CA GLY A 964 24.50 5.17 -25.67
C GLY A 964 25.12 6.56 -25.91
N THR A 965 24.31 7.61 -25.92
CA THR A 965 24.73 9.01 -26.11
C THR A 965 25.05 9.75 -24.81
N VAL A 966 24.76 9.16 -23.64
CA VAL A 966 25.16 9.71 -22.32
C VAL A 966 26.68 9.87 -22.28
N THR A 967 27.16 11.01 -21.74
CA THR A 967 28.58 11.32 -21.66
C THR A 967 29.29 10.29 -20.80
N GLU A 968 30.32 9.65 -21.37
CA GLU A 968 31.19 8.75 -20.63
C GLU A 968 31.91 9.51 -19.51
N LYS A 969 31.59 9.15 -18.26
CA LYS A 969 32.20 9.67 -17.04
C LYS A 969 33.02 8.54 -16.43
N TYR A 970 34.27 8.83 -16.10
CA TYR A 970 35.18 7.96 -15.36
C TYR A 970 35.35 8.47 -13.92
N PHE A 971 35.65 7.56 -12.99
CA PHE A 971 36.22 7.97 -11.70
C PHE A 971 37.54 8.72 -11.94
N SER A 972 37.81 9.76 -11.16
CA SER A 972 39.15 10.38 -11.20
C SER A 972 40.18 9.40 -10.64
N ASP A 973 41.34 9.26 -11.30
CA ASP A 973 42.42 8.33 -10.90
C ASP A 973 42.95 8.52 -9.45
N ASN A 974 42.58 9.64 -8.80
CA ASN A 974 42.99 9.99 -7.44
C ASN A 974 41.94 9.68 -6.36
N ASP A 975 40.78 9.12 -6.70
CA ASP A 975 39.73 8.78 -5.73
C ASP A 975 39.65 7.26 -5.52
N PRO A 976 40.52 6.67 -4.69
CA PRO A 976 40.33 5.29 -4.27
C PRO A 976 39.04 5.23 -3.47
N ARG A 977 38.04 4.48 -3.96
CA ARG A 977 36.76 4.23 -3.28
C ARG A 977 36.98 3.51 -1.94
N SER A 978 37.41 4.28 -0.96
CA SER A 978 37.54 3.96 0.44
C SER A 978 36.15 4.03 1.05
N TYR A 979 35.26 3.13 0.62
CA TYR A 979 34.05 2.83 1.35
C TYR A 979 34.47 2.54 2.79
N SER A 980 34.06 3.40 3.72
CA SER A 980 34.27 3.12 5.14
C SER A 980 33.36 1.94 5.47
N PRO A 981 33.91 0.73 5.71
CA PRO A 981 33.09 -0.46 5.86
C PRO A 981 32.14 -0.28 7.04
N ILE A 982 30.95 -0.86 6.94
CA ILE A 982 30.00 -0.85 8.05
C ILE A 982 30.62 -1.66 9.18
N THR A 983 30.92 -1.01 10.30
CA THR A 983 31.47 -1.67 11.50
C THR A 983 30.37 -1.94 12.50
N PHE A 984 30.15 -3.22 12.78
CA PHE A 984 29.25 -3.64 13.86
C PHE A 984 29.97 -3.60 15.20
N ARG A 985 29.32 -3.03 16.21
CA ARG A 985 29.93 -2.87 17.54
C ARG A 985 30.03 -4.22 18.26
N PRO A 986 31.20 -4.62 18.80
CA PRO A 986 31.31 -5.85 19.57
C PRO A 986 30.48 -5.76 20.86
N TYR A 987 29.81 -6.87 21.21
CA TYR A 987 28.83 -6.93 22.30
C TYR A 987 29.44 -6.57 23.66
N THR A 988 29.19 -5.36 24.17
CA THR A 988 29.38 -5.02 25.58
C THR A 988 28.10 -5.27 26.37
N VAL A 989 28.22 -5.47 27.68
CA VAL A 989 27.06 -5.74 28.56
C VAL A 989 26.03 -4.61 28.50
N ASP A 990 26.49 -3.36 28.40
CA ASP A 990 25.64 -2.16 28.32
C ASP A 990 24.86 -2.05 26.99
N LEU A 991 25.23 -2.83 25.97
CA LEU A 991 24.55 -2.86 24.66
C LEU A 991 23.55 -4.02 24.54
N GLN A 992 23.62 -5.03 25.40
CA GLN A 992 22.69 -6.16 25.41
C GLN A 992 21.28 -5.76 25.85
N HIS A 993 21.13 -4.64 26.55
CA HIS A 993 19.86 -4.15 27.05
C HIS A 993 19.84 -2.62 27.07
N GLN A 994 18.89 -2.02 26.35
CA GLN A 994 18.68 -0.57 26.32
C GLN A 994 17.21 -0.26 26.57
N GLU A 995 16.96 0.72 27.43
CA GLU A 995 15.61 1.20 27.74
C GLU A 995 15.36 2.57 27.10
N VAL A 996 14.19 2.74 26.51
CA VAL A 996 13.75 4.00 25.89
C VAL A 996 12.45 4.42 26.55
N PHE A 997 12.56 5.34 27.51
CA PHE A 997 11.40 5.96 28.11
C PHE A 997 10.98 7.17 27.28
N LEU A 998 9.80 7.10 26.68
CA LEU A 998 9.10 8.26 26.11
C LEU A 998 7.89 8.61 26.97
N LYS A 999 7.53 9.89 26.97
CA LYS A 999 6.28 10.35 27.58
C LYS A 999 5.15 10.19 26.56
N ASP A 1000 4.38 9.13 26.71
CA ASP A 1000 3.11 8.95 26.03
C ASP A 1000 1.94 9.27 26.99
N THR A 1001 0.73 9.29 26.45
CA THR A 1001 -0.53 9.43 27.19
C THR A 1001 -1.07 8.10 27.72
N ASP A 1002 -0.71 6.98 27.09
CA ASP A 1002 -1.06 5.62 27.51
C ASP A 1002 0.17 4.75 27.77
N GLU A 1003 0.04 3.79 28.69
CA GLU A 1003 1.11 2.83 29.00
C GLU A 1003 1.21 1.76 27.90
N ARG A 1004 2.33 1.78 27.16
CA ARG A 1004 2.69 0.75 26.19
C ARG A 1004 4.21 0.53 26.17
N ALA A 1005 4.61 -0.67 25.76
CA ALA A 1005 6.02 -1.05 25.61
C ALA A 1005 6.20 -1.83 24.30
N CYS A 1006 7.31 -1.57 23.61
CA CYS A 1006 7.77 -2.41 22.50
C CYS A 1006 9.15 -2.98 22.84
N ALA A 1007 9.46 -4.14 22.29
CA ALA A 1007 10.75 -4.80 22.45
C ALA A 1007 11.31 -5.09 21.06
N TYR A 1008 12.52 -4.61 20.80
CA TYR A 1008 13.26 -4.90 19.57
C TYR A 1008 14.46 -5.77 19.88
N ILE A 1009 14.69 -6.77 19.04
CA ILE A 1009 15.88 -7.63 19.08
C ILE A 1009 16.57 -7.46 17.72
N ALA A 1010 17.82 -6.98 17.74
CA ALA A 1010 18.66 -6.84 16.57
C ALA A 1010 20.09 -7.28 16.87
N GLY A 1011 20.82 -7.62 15.83
CA GLY A 1011 22.23 -8.03 15.87
C GLY A 1011 22.69 -8.47 14.48
N PRO A 1012 24.00 -8.68 14.30
CA PRO A 1012 24.52 -9.22 13.05
C PRO A 1012 23.92 -10.60 12.80
N ALA A 1013 23.47 -10.82 11.57
CA ALA A 1013 22.97 -12.07 11.05
C ALA A 1013 23.73 -12.41 9.76
N PRO A 1014 23.85 -13.69 9.36
CA PRO A 1014 24.41 -14.01 8.07
C PRO A 1014 23.59 -13.37 6.95
N ASN A 1015 24.29 -12.92 5.91
CA ASN A 1015 23.65 -12.38 4.71
C ASN A 1015 22.84 -13.48 3.99
N ARG A 1016 22.14 -13.09 2.91
CA ARG A 1016 21.28 -14.00 2.11
C ARG A 1016 21.98 -15.28 1.65
N TRP A 1017 23.31 -15.25 1.50
CA TRP A 1017 24.15 -16.33 1.01
C TRP A 1017 24.90 -17.11 2.11
N GLY A 1018 24.64 -16.81 3.38
CA GLY A 1018 25.22 -17.53 4.51
C GLY A 1018 26.58 -17.01 5.00
N PHE A 1019 27.04 -15.84 4.56
CA PHE A 1019 28.26 -15.22 5.10
C PHE A 1019 27.94 -14.36 6.32
N ASP A 1020 28.70 -14.52 7.40
CA ASP A 1020 28.62 -13.63 8.57
C ASP A 1020 29.33 -12.28 8.34
N SER A 1021 29.31 -11.41 9.35
CA SER A 1021 29.95 -10.08 9.31
C SER A 1021 31.48 -10.13 9.16
N ASP A 1022 32.11 -11.26 9.49
CA ASP A 1022 33.56 -11.48 9.34
C ASP A 1022 33.88 -12.11 7.97
N GLY A 1023 32.88 -12.30 7.11
CA GLY A 1023 33.01 -12.91 5.78
C GLY A 1023 33.18 -14.43 5.80
N LYS A 1024 32.96 -15.09 6.95
CA LYS A 1024 33.05 -16.54 7.06
C LYS A 1024 31.79 -17.18 6.50
N ASN A 1025 31.98 -18.19 5.65
CA ASN A 1025 30.90 -18.98 5.10
C ASN A 1025 30.32 -19.92 6.18
N LEU A 1026 29.10 -19.66 6.65
CA LEU A 1026 28.46 -20.51 7.65
C LEU A 1026 27.98 -21.84 7.08
N LEU A 1027 27.76 -21.97 5.75
CA LEU A 1027 27.41 -23.24 5.11
C LEU A 1027 28.49 -24.30 5.37
N GLU A 1028 29.77 -23.93 5.21
CA GLU A 1028 30.92 -24.81 5.50
C GLU A 1028 30.90 -25.26 6.97
N SER A 1029 30.65 -24.35 7.90
CA SER A 1029 30.59 -24.70 9.33
C SER A 1029 29.42 -25.60 9.72
N VAL A 1030 28.28 -25.50 9.01
CA VAL A 1030 27.12 -26.39 9.20
C VAL A 1030 27.41 -27.78 8.64
N ILE A 1031 28.06 -27.86 7.47
CA ILE A 1031 28.46 -29.13 6.84
C ILE A 1031 29.57 -29.83 7.66
N ASP A 1032 30.59 -29.11 8.12
CA ASP A 1032 31.63 -29.70 8.99
C ASP A 1032 31.05 -30.17 10.34
N SER A 1033 29.98 -29.54 10.82
CA SER A 1033 29.34 -29.94 12.07
C SER A 1033 28.61 -31.30 11.99
N SER A 1034 27.98 -31.64 10.84
CA SER A 1034 27.37 -32.97 10.64
C SER A 1034 28.44 -34.07 10.56
N ILE A 1035 29.62 -33.76 10.02
CA ILE A 1035 30.75 -34.69 9.92
C ILE A 1035 31.43 -34.95 11.29
N SER A 1036 31.30 -34.02 12.25
CA SER A 1036 32.00 -34.09 13.55
C SER A 1036 31.26 -34.77 14.71
N SER A 1037 30.01 -35.22 14.53
CA SER A 1037 29.18 -35.78 15.61
C SER A 1037 29.57 -37.22 15.96
N GLY A 1038 30.60 -37.36 16.80
CA GLY A 1038 31.09 -38.64 17.34
C GLY A 1038 30.16 -39.39 18.30
N ASP A 1039 28.87 -39.05 18.37
CA ASP A 1039 27.87 -39.64 19.27
C ASP A 1039 26.94 -40.64 18.54
N ILE A 1040 27.49 -41.46 17.65
CA ILE A 1040 26.80 -42.62 17.06
C ILE A 1040 26.75 -43.78 18.07
N SER A 1041 26.02 -43.59 19.19
CA SER A 1041 25.50 -44.70 19.99
C SER A 1041 24.34 -44.29 20.89
N MET A 1042 23.11 -44.16 20.34
CA MET A 1042 21.82 -44.40 21.04
C MET A 1042 20.54 -44.11 20.20
N MET A 1043 20.60 -44.04 18.86
CA MET A 1043 19.39 -44.10 18.01
C MET A 1043 19.60 -45.00 16.79
N SER A 1044 19.69 -46.31 17.03
CA SER A 1044 19.71 -47.33 15.98
C SER A 1044 18.48 -48.22 16.05
N GLU A 1045 17.30 -47.66 15.73
CA GLU A 1045 16.13 -48.47 15.37
C GLU A 1045 15.12 -47.65 14.53
N ILE A 1046 14.93 -48.10 13.28
CA ILE A 1046 13.86 -47.74 12.33
C ILE A 1046 13.93 -46.33 11.68
N GLY A 1047 14.19 -46.27 10.37
CA GLY A 1047 13.72 -45.16 9.51
C GLY A 1047 14.75 -44.48 8.59
N ASP A 1048 15.65 -43.68 9.17
CA ASP A 1048 15.82 -42.30 8.66
C ASP A 1048 17.10 -41.99 7.84
N LEU A 1049 17.79 -42.99 7.27
CA LEU A 1049 18.98 -42.74 6.43
C LEU A 1049 18.70 -41.89 5.17
N ALA A 1050 17.46 -41.92 4.66
CA ALA A 1050 17.05 -41.05 3.55
C ALA A 1050 16.78 -39.60 3.98
N ASP A 1051 16.44 -39.38 5.25
CA ASP A 1051 16.14 -38.05 5.79
C ASP A 1051 17.41 -37.27 6.16
N GLU A 1052 18.49 -37.94 6.57
CA GLU A 1052 19.81 -37.30 6.75
C GLU A 1052 20.34 -36.74 5.42
N GLU A 1053 20.33 -37.53 4.35
CA GLU A 1053 20.81 -37.09 3.02
C GLU A 1053 19.93 -35.95 2.45
N ASN A 1054 18.62 -35.95 2.75
CA ASN A 1054 17.72 -34.85 2.40
C ASN A 1054 17.96 -33.60 3.25
N GLN A 1055 18.26 -33.75 4.55
CA GLN A 1055 18.62 -32.62 5.42
C GLN A 1055 19.96 -31.98 5.01
N GLU A 1056 20.95 -32.75 4.58
CA GLU A 1056 22.20 -32.21 4.04
C GLU A 1056 21.96 -31.47 2.72
N LYS A 1057 21.15 -32.03 1.81
CA LYS A 1057 20.73 -31.33 0.57
C LYS A 1057 20.00 -30.02 0.88
N LEU A 1058 19.08 -30.01 1.84
CA LEU A 1058 18.37 -28.80 2.29
C LEU A 1058 19.33 -27.75 2.89
N ARG A 1059 20.27 -28.16 3.75
CA ARG A 1059 21.27 -27.27 4.38
C ARG A 1059 22.28 -26.72 3.37
N SER A 1060 22.61 -27.48 2.32
CA SER A 1060 23.48 -27.06 1.21
C SER A 1060 22.82 -26.09 0.24
N HIS A 1061 21.50 -25.87 0.34
CA HIS A 1061 20.77 -25.02 -0.60
C HIS A 1061 21.19 -23.54 -0.45
N PRO A 1062 21.49 -22.81 -1.55
CA PRO A 1062 22.00 -21.43 -1.47
C PRO A 1062 21.09 -20.42 -0.74
N LEU A 1063 19.79 -20.73 -0.60
CA LEU A 1063 18.82 -19.90 0.12
C LEU A 1063 18.48 -20.42 1.53
N PHE A 1064 19.17 -21.47 2.03
CA PHE A 1064 18.87 -22.09 3.32
C PHE A 1064 18.85 -21.08 4.48
N PHE A 1065 19.88 -20.23 4.59
CA PHE A 1065 19.94 -19.18 5.62
C PHE A 1065 18.83 -18.13 5.45
N ALA A 1066 18.52 -17.72 4.23
CA ALA A 1066 17.47 -16.74 3.96
C ALA A 1066 16.09 -17.24 4.40
N ILE A 1067 15.76 -18.51 4.10
CA ILE A 1067 14.51 -19.17 4.48
C ILE A 1067 14.48 -19.44 6.00
N THR A 1068 15.55 -20.00 6.56
CA THR A 1068 15.65 -20.35 7.98
C THR A 1068 15.53 -19.12 8.87
N MET A 1069 16.24 -18.03 8.54
CA MET A 1069 16.12 -16.78 9.29
C MET A 1069 14.76 -16.10 9.06
N GLY A 1070 14.09 -16.35 7.92
CA GLY A 1070 12.72 -15.90 7.68
C GLY A 1070 11.71 -16.58 8.59
N LEU A 1071 11.73 -17.91 8.64
CA LEU A 1071 10.98 -18.70 9.61
C LEU A 1071 11.29 -18.27 11.05
N LEU A 1072 12.55 -17.98 11.38
CA LEU A 1072 12.91 -17.46 12.71
C LEU A 1072 12.27 -16.10 12.99
N GLN A 1073 12.21 -15.19 12.01
CA GLN A 1073 11.51 -13.91 12.16
C GLN A 1073 9.99 -14.11 12.35
N GLU A 1074 9.35 -14.98 11.58
CA GLU A 1074 7.95 -15.35 11.79
C GLU A 1074 7.73 -15.90 13.21
N ILE A 1075 8.60 -16.80 13.68
CA ILE A 1075 8.53 -17.40 15.02
C ILE A 1075 8.76 -16.39 16.15
N ILE A 1076 9.64 -15.40 15.95
CA ILE A 1076 9.87 -14.31 16.92
C ILE A 1076 8.67 -13.36 16.98
N ASN A 1077 7.99 -13.17 15.86
CA ASN A 1077 6.80 -12.32 15.75
C ASN A 1077 5.50 -13.05 16.20
N SER A 1078 5.55 -14.34 16.57
CA SER A 1078 4.38 -15.21 16.89
C SER A 1078 4.28 -15.72 18.34
#